data_AF-A0A3R9KRT8-F1
#
_entry.id   AF-A0A3R9KRT8-F1
#
_cell.length_a   1.000
_cell.length_b   1.000
_cell.length_c   1.000
_cell.angle_alpha   90.00
_cell.angle_beta   90.00
_cell.angle_gamma   90.00
#
_symmetry.space_group_name_H-M   'P 1'
#
loop_
_entity.id
_entity.type
_entity.pdbx_description
1 polymer ?
#
loop_
_entity_poly.entity_id
_entity_poly.type
_entity_poly.pdbx_seq_one_letter_code
_entity_poly.pdbx_strand_id
1 'polypeptide(L)'
;MSEKASIEETIQEQGAQAGKITWTLDNKPISEWKTWKMEDGTFTGDPFVTVEEKANGNDLKVSLKFNELFGQDLSLRTPNNIRRTYRNFMGTHELVGTSEDLGLTIRKNIVLRPYEDFHTHDEMLAAIEKSLQDAKTDRLVQIENIGKSAQGRDIKLGIISSDQKSIDDYLSTTNPQALIKPAEMLAALKNGTLDYKLPVLINNTHADEQPAIDIITGLFNTFATKEQISFQTTDANGAAKNITLNVKELLKKFIFLFDFTENPDGDVANTRTLANGIDPNRDTSYQANPETRTVAGLINKWNPIALYDIHGFVKEFLIEPATPPHDPNFEYDLLSKNMLENAHHMGRAGVANSKYGSYIIPKLDWGDGWDDSFSGYTGVYAMYHGILGHTIEIPEGNQESYKAGYHAVLGGISYLSQDPDKLMEMRLNFYLRGINKVEEPKAENELVGPDGKVVGRVKDGQKKFFPDYYVIPMGLDKDNDSQQAFNMIEYFKRNGVVIQELKEDVGNYKKGDLIVDMAQAKRGYANHILYKGSNESAWAAMYAELLVNFPDMRGFKAEPIFKDKLFDGKLGEVTALRATRTRDINYSAPYYVIANTSDSAVKAVNQAIRQGKKVYLTEDGYIVDTSTFANLLGDYAIYGDALYKVPEGPSLKALKVYAPPHQFYWAGVDSPTHTALALKNLGFDIVDTPDEADVIVLESNKFDKSILGRKPTIVVGGSAMQRLEKLGVLDGFDAERFSGGSDFEGLMKAIIDDKDPLTSGYKKNDLFYSNSGNWIAKAPANFKTLATIADSDYYIAGWWPGNEKLANKIVAISGNYKEHPLFVYAGNPTNRLHTIHFYRWVSNAVFGNQLAELKDMPVTHKPSVKIVEILNQKPQPKQAGKPADKPTTPKAKEEQLESLAQKTSEAQPTAAAQKATNTQQAQLPQTGSKENSALFTVATILLATSGGLILLKKKEA
;
A
#
# COMPACT_ATOMS: atom_id res chain seq x y z
N MET A 1 15.19 2.59 28.36
CA MET A 1 13.87 2.97 28.93
C MET A 1 12.97 1.75 29.13
N SER A 2 12.98 0.80 28.18
CA SER A 2 12.36 -0.52 28.35
C SER A 2 13.28 -1.56 29.02
N GLU A 3 14.41 -1.10 29.55
CA GLU A 3 15.47 -1.89 30.15
C GLU A 3 15.90 -1.25 31.47
N LYS A 4 16.36 -2.10 32.39
CA LYS A 4 17.02 -1.67 33.63
C LYS A 4 18.47 -1.32 33.36
N ALA A 5 18.97 -0.29 34.02
CA ALA A 5 20.37 0.10 33.96
C ALA A 5 20.96 0.25 35.36
N SER A 6 22.27 0.14 35.48
CA SER A 6 22.99 0.46 36.72
C SER A 6 24.31 1.16 36.39
N ILE A 7 24.63 2.19 37.15
CA ILE A 7 25.85 2.99 37.01
C ILE A 7 26.53 3.01 38.38
N GLU A 8 27.82 2.67 38.43
CA GLU A 8 28.63 2.82 39.64
C GLU A 8 29.66 3.92 39.41
N GLU A 9 29.73 4.86 40.35
CA GLU A 9 30.70 5.97 40.36
C GLU A 9 31.49 5.95 41.67
N THR A 10 32.76 6.36 41.61
CA THR A 10 33.61 6.54 42.80
C THR A 10 34.16 7.95 42.81
N ILE A 11 33.78 8.73 43.82
CA ILE A 11 34.20 10.12 44.01
C ILE A 11 35.27 10.13 45.11
N GLN A 12 36.50 10.45 44.70
CA GLN A 12 37.67 10.40 45.57
C GLN A 12 37.59 11.41 46.71
N GLU A 13 38.07 11.02 47.89
CA GLU A 13 38.15 11.86 49.10
C GLU A 13 36.80 12.40 49.63
N GLN A 14 35.66 11.89 49.13
CA GLN A 14 34.31 12.34 49.51
C GLN A 14 33.54 11.34 50.40
N GLY A 15 34.19 10.35 51.01
CA GLY A 15 33.53 9.31 51.82
C GLY A 15 32.69 9.84 52.99
N ALA A 16 33.01 11.02 53.52
CA ALA A 16 32.23 11.71 54.57
C ALA A 16 30.86 12.25 54.11
N GLN A 17 30.58 12.22 52.80
CA GLN A 17 29.34 12.67 52.17
C GLN A 17 28.26 11.58 52.09
N ALA A 18 28.61 10.32 52.37
CA ALA A 18 27.69 9.20 52.15
C ALA A 18 26.43 9.30 53.03
N GLY A 19 25.26 9.26 52.39
CA GLY A 19 23.95 9.40 53.02
C GLY A 19 23.50 10.86 53.22
N LYS A 20 24.22 11.85 52.65
CA LYS A 20 23.92 13.29 52.81
C LYS A 20 23.53 13.98 51.50
N ILE A 21 23.76 13.35 50.37
CA ILE A 21 23.59 13.98 49.06
C ILE A 21 22.11 13.99 48.69
N THR A 22 21.59 15.17 48.33
CA THR A 22 20.26 15.31 47.73
C THR A 22 20.40 15.21 46.21
N TRP A 23 19.63 14.31 45.60
CA TRP A 23 19.69 14.04 44.16
C TRP A 23 18.49 14.61 43.41
N THR A 24 18.78 15.25 42.28
CA THR A 24 17.78 15.71 41.31
C THR A 24 18.12 15.18 39.92
N LEU A 25 17.08 14.93 39.12
CA LEU A 25 17.17 14.64 37.69
C LEU A 25 16.33 15.69 36.96
N ASP A 26 16.95 16.42 36.04
CA ASP A 26 16.40 17.62 35.38
C ASP A 26 15.83 18.66 36.37
N ASN A 27 16.57 18.95 37.42
CA ASN A 27 16.19 19.86 38.51
C ASN A 27 14.95 19.44 39.33
N LYS A 28 14.45 18.21 39.16
CA LYS A 28 13.37 17.63 39.99
C LYS A 28 13.93 16.59 40.96
N PRO A 29 13.48 16.52 42.22
CA PRO A 29 13.88 15.47 43.15
C PRO A 29 13.70 14.08 42.55
N ILE A 30 14.70 13.20 42.69
CA ILE A 30 14.60 11.83 42.13
C ILE A 30 13.46 11.00 42.73
N SER A 31 12.96 11.38 43.90
CA SER A 31 11.80 10.77 44.54
C SER A 31 10.49 10.99 43.77
N GLU A 32 10.39 12.06 42.97
CA GLU A 32 9.26 12.37 42.09
C GLU A 32 9.33 11.62 40.75
N TRP A 33 10.52 11.18 40.33
CA TRP A 33 10.69 10.35 39.14
C TRP A 33 10.20 8.92 39.42
N LYS A 34 9.01 8.60 38.91
CA LYS A 34 8.40 7.27 38.96
C LYS A 34 8.38 6.61 37.58
N THR A 35 8.20 5.30 37.58
CA THR A 35 7.84 4.52 36.39
C THR A 35 6.36 4.72 36.01
N TRP A 36 6.06 4.53 34.73
CA TRP A 36 4.73 4.65 34.14
C TRP A 36 3.83 3.46 34.48
N LYS A 37 2.56 3.73 34.81
CA LYS A 37 1.52 2.70 34.91
C LYS A 37 0.64 2.69 33.67
N MET A 38 0.63 1.53 33.03
CA MET A 38 -0.16 1.25 31.82
C MET A 38 -1.67 1.48 32.03
N GLU A 39 -2.18 1.10 33.20
CA GLU A 39 -3.61 1.10 33.55
C GLU A 39 -4.22 2.50 33.62
N ASP A 40 -3.56 3.44 34.31
CA ASP A 40 -4.08 4.80 34.57
C ASP A 40 -3.43 5.90 33.71
N GLY A 41 -2.31 5.59 33.03
CA GLY A 41 -1.60 6.54 32.17
C GLY A 41 -0.76 7.56 32.94
N THR A 42 -0.30 7.21 34.15
CA THR A 42 0.42 8.13 35.04
C THR A 42 1.78 7.60 35.48
N PHE A 43 2.67 8.52 35.87
CA PHE A 43 3.93 8.17 36.55
C PHE A 43 3.69 7.99 38.05
N THR A 44 3.01 6.90 38.42
CA THR A 44 2.73 6.52 39.82
C THR A 44 3.19 5.10 40.16
N GLY A 45 4.09 4.53 39.35
CA GLY A 45 4.77 3.27 39.62
C GLY A 45 5.91 3.39 40.63
N ASP A 46 6.77 2.37 40.64
CA ASP A 46 7.98 2.34 41.45
C ASP A 46 8.93 3.50 41.11
N PRO A 47 9.86 3.89 42.01
CA PRO A 47 10.89 4.88 41.69
C PRO A 47 11.63 4.51 40.39
N PHE A 48 11.73 5.46 39.47
CA PHE A 48 12.44 5.26 38.20
C PHE A 48 13.95 5.12 38.44
N VAL A 49 14.51 5.97 39.31
CA VAL A 49 15.91 5.88 39.75
C VAL A 49 15.97 5.72 41.27
N THR A 50 16.90 4.91 41.73
CA THR A 50 17.27 4.75 43.13
C THR A 50 18.78 4.91 43.27
N VAL A 51 19.22 5.47 44.40
CA VAL A 51 20.61 5.80 44.67
C VAL A 51 21.05 5.17 45.97
N GLU A 52 22.19 4.50 45.95
CA GLU A 52 22.81 3.85 47.10
C GLU A 52 24.21 4.42 47.31
N GLU A 53 24.40 5.12 48.43
CA GLU A 53 25.65 5.78 48.80
C GLU A 53 26.40 4.99 49.88
N LYS A 54 27.68 4.74 49.67
CA LYS A 54 28.55 4.01 50.61
C LYS A 54 29.91 4.66 50.73
N ALA A 55 30.34 4.95 51.96
CA ALA A 55 31.73 5.27 52.25
C ALA A 55 32.61 4.03 52.04
N ASN A 56 33.71 4.18 51.32
CA ASN A 56 34.70 3.13 51.07
C ASN A 56 36.10 3.69 51.39
N GLY A 57 36.47 3.68 52.67
CA GLY A 57 37.64 4.43 53.14
C GLY A 57 37.37 5.94 53.04
N ASN A 58 38.27 6.67 52.40
CA ASN A 58 38.11 8.10 52.15
C ASN A 58 37.20 8.41 50.94
N ASP A 59 36.81 7.42 50.14
CA ASP A 59 36.06 7.65 48.90
C ASP A 59 34.56 7.41 49.07
N LEU A 60 33.75 8.12 48.29
CA LEU A 60 32.32 7.89 48.16
C LEU A 60 32.06 6.97 46.96
N LYS A 61 31.41 5.83 47.20
CA LYS A 61 30.78 5.03 46.14
C LYS A 61 29.31 5.40 46.01
N VAL A 62 28.88 5.65 44.78
CA VAL A 62 27.47 5.88 44.42
C VAL A 62 27.06 4.80 43.43
N SER A 63 26.02 4.04 43.75
CA SER A 63 25.37 3.10 42.83
C SER A 63 24.00 3.63 42.47
N LEU A 64 23.83 3.99 41.19
CA LEU A 64 22.57 4.43 40.59
C LEU A 64 21.89 3.22 39.95
N LYS A 65 20.65 2.92 40.28
CA LYS A 65 19.86 1.82 39.71
C LYS A 65 18.59 2.39 39.08
N PHE A 66 18.41 2.14 37.79
CA PHE A 66 17.29 2.61 36.99
C PHE A 66 16.36 1.43 36.64
N ASN A 67 15.06 1.59 36.88
CA ASN A 67 14.01 0.68 36.45
C ASN A 67 13.54 1.02 35.02
N GLU A 68 12.76 0.13 34.40
CA GLU A 68 12.12 0.40 33.10
C GLU A 68 11.10 1.55 33.26
N LEU A 69 11.38 2.73 32.66
CA LEU A 69 10.51 3.92 32.76
C LEU A 69 9.08 3.65 32.27
N PHE A 70 8.94 2.80 31.23
CA PHE A 70 7.66 2.47 30.60
C PHE A 70 7.30 0.98 30.66
N GLY A 71 8.05 0.18 31.43
CA GLY A 71 8.01 -1.29 31.33
C GLY A 71 8.71 -1.81 30.08
N GLN A 72 8.72 -3.14 29.91
CA GLN A 72 9.58 -3.82 28.94
C GLN A 72 9.07 -3.79 27.48
N ASP A 73 7.87 -3.29 27.22
CA ASP A 73 7.28 -3.28 25.89
C ASP A 73 6.75 -1.88 25.53
N LEU A 74 7.46 -1.20 24.63
CA LEU A 74 7.08 0.13 24.15
C LEU A 74 6.05 0.09 23.01
N SER A 75 5.62 -1.10 22.56
CA SER A 75 4.63 -1.23 21.49
C SER A 75 3.19 -0.90 21.93
N LEU A 76 2.93 -0.90 23.24
CA LEU A 76 1.60 -0.85 23.83
C LEU A 76 0.87 0.46 23.52
N ARG A 77 -0.37 0.32 23.02
CA ARG A 77 -1.28 1.43 22.67
C ARG A 77 -2.50 1.56 23.58
N THR A 78 -2.78 0.60 24.47
CA THR A 78 -4.06 0.50 25.23
C THR A 78 -3.85 -0.06 26.64
N PRO A 79 -4.55 0.45 27.68
CA PRO A 79 -5.52 1.55 27.62
C PRO A 79 -4.93 2.95 27.38
N ASN A 80 -3.60 3.11 27.47
CA ASN A 80 -2.89 4.35 27.20
C ASN A 80 -1.78 4.15 26.14
N ASN A 81 -1.36 5.20 25.43
CA ASN A 81 -0.48 5.03 24.26
C ASN A 81 1.02 5.25 24.59
N ILE A 82 1.66 4.25 25.20
CA ILE A 82 3.11 4.28 25.49
C ILE A 82 3.92 4.51 24.21
N ARG A 83 3.55 3.83 23.11
CA ARG A 83 4.23 3.90 21.80
C ARG A 83 4.34 5.32 21.25
N ARG A 84 3.46 6.23 21.66
CA ARG A 84 3.53 7.67 21.35
C ARG A 84 4.16 8.52 22.46
N THR A 85 4.07 8.11 23.73
CA THR A 85 4.55 8.88 24.88
C THR A 85 6.05 8.79 25.11
N TYR A 86 6.70 7.64 24.86
CA TYR A 86 8.09 7.43 25.29
C TYR A 86 9.10 8.41 24.65
N ARG A 87 8.82 8.91 23.44
CA ARG A 87 9.74 9.84 22.73
C ARG A 87 9.91 11.18 23.42
N ASN A 88 8.95 11.59 24.25
CA ASN A 88 9.03 12.83 25.03
C ASN A 88 10.06 12.77 26.18
N PHE A 89 10.61 11.58 26.45
CA PHE A 89 11.59 11.29 27.50
C PHE A 89 12.92 10.80 26.92
N MET A 90 13.15 11.04 25.63
CA MET A 90 14.41 10.72 24.97
C MET A 90 15.40 11.89 25.08
N GLY A 91 16.68 11.54 25.15
CA GLY A 91 17.78 12.51 25.06
C GLY A 91 18.67 12.51 26.29
N THR A 92 19.33 13.65 26.54
CA THR A 92 20.26 13.82 27.65
C THR A 92 19.59 14.54 28.81
N HIS A 93 19.61 13.90 29.97
CA HIS A 93 19.03 14.37 31.23
C HIS A 93 20.15 14.62 32.24
N GLU A 94 20.08 15.71 33.02
CA GLU A 94 21.13 16.03 33.99
C GLU A 94 20.78 15.49 35.37
N LEU A 95 21.56 14.52 35.86
CA LEU A 95 21.53 14.06 37.24
C LEU A 95 22.52 14.90 38.06
N VAL A 96 22.02 15.59 39.09
CA VAL A 96 22.82 16.42 39.99
C VAL A 96 22.63 15.97 41.43
N GLY A 97 23.73 15.66 42.11
CA GLY A 97 23.78 15.38 43.55
C GLY A 97 24.47 16.52 44.30
N THR A 98 23.80 17.12 45.30
CA THR A 98 24.35 18.21 46.12
C THR A 98 24.40 17.85 47.61
N SER A 99 25.51 18.18 48.28
CA SER A 99 25.61 18.17 49.76
C SER A 99 25.86 19.59 50.24
N GLU A 100 24.82 20.25 50.78
CA GLU A 100 24.89 21.65 51.22
C GLU A 100 25.80 21.85 52.43
N ASP A 101 25.91 20.84 53.31
CA ASP A 101 26.67 20.90 54.55
C ASP A 101 28.20 20.89 54.34
N LEU A 102 28.65 20.39 53.19
CA LEU A 102 30.08 20.19 52.86
C LEU A 102 30.47 20.69 51.46
N GLY A 103 29.57 21.39 50.76
CA GLY A 103 29.86 22.10 49.50
C GLY A 103 30.14 21.22 48.28
N LEU A 104 29.71 19.96 48.28
CA LEU A 104 29.90 19.05 47.13
C LEU A 104 28.78 19.20 46.09
N THR A 105 29.13 19.18 44.81
CA THR A 105 28.19 19.00 43.70
C THR A 105 28.74 17.95 42.73
N ILE A 106 27.98 16.87 42.52
CA ILE A 106 28.24 15.82 41.52
C ILE A 106 27.29 16.07 40.35
N ARG A 107 27.78 15.98 39.11
CA ARG A 107 26.98 16.09 37.87
C ARG A 107 27.24 14.90 36.98
N LYS A 108 26.18 14.28 36.45
CA LYS A 108 26.26 13.19 35.47
C LYS A 108 25.14 13.36 34.44
N ASN A 109 25.53 13.39 33.16
CA ASN A 109 24.57 13.31 32.07
C ASN A 109 24.13 11.84 31.90
N ILE A 110 22.83 11.61 31.95
CA ILE A 110 22.17 10.31 31.72
C ILE A 110 21.47 10.39 30.37
N VAL A 111 21.76 9.44 29.47
CA VAL A 111 21.05 9.37 28.18
C VAL A 111 19.89 8.41 28.31
N LEU A 112 18.66 8.92 28.21
CA LEU A 112 17.47 8.09 28.13
C LEU A 112 17.20 7.73 26.67
N ARG A 113 17.41 6.45 26.34
CA ARG A 113 17.11 5.83 25.05
C ARG A 113 16.04 4.74 25.23
N PRO A 114 15.17 4.45 24.24
CA PRO A 114 14.17 3.39 24.30
C PRO A 114 14.76 2.02 24.71
N TYR A 115 15.71 1.53 23.93
CA TYR A 115 16.52 0.32 24.11
C TYR A 115 17.93 0.55 23.51
N GLU A 116 18.85 -0.40 23.70
CA GLU A 116 20.27 -0.26 23.32
C GLU A 116 20.49 0.14 21.84
N ASP A 117 20.01 -0.64 20.87
CA ASP A 117 20.23 -0.39 19.43
C ASP A 117 19.26 0.62 18.78
N PHE A 118 18.44 1.33 19.55
CA PHE A 118 17.47 2.31 19.01
C PHE A 118 18.17 3.49 18.33
N HIS A 119 17.71 3.92 17.16
CA HIS A 119 18.09 5.17 16.49
C HIS A 119 16.87 6.08 16.24
N THR A 120 17.05 7.39 16.42
CA THR A 120 16.20 8.38 15.73
C THR A 120 16.53 8.43 14.24
N HIS A 121 15.64 8.98 13.42
CA HIS A 121 15.90 9.20 11.98
C HIS A 121 17.27 9.82 11.68
N ASP A 122 17.64 10.91 12.36
CA ASP A 122 18.92 11.59 12.15
C ASP A 122 20.12 10.75 12.64
N GLU A 123 19.96 9.99 13.73
CA GLU A 123 20.98 9.04 14.20
C GLU A 123 21.15 7.85 13.24
N MET A 124 20.06 7.35 12.65
CA MET A 124 20.08 6.31 11.62
C MET A 124 20.81 6.81 10.37
N LEU A 125 20.48 8.02 9.88
CA LEU A 125 21.19 8.64 8.76
C LEU A 125 22.69 8.81 9.05
N ALA A 126 23.07 9.19 10.27
CA ALA A 126 24.47 9.27 10.68
C ALA A 126 25.13 7.87 10.77
N ALA A 127 24.41 6.85 11.23
CA ALA A 127 24.90 5.48 11.37
C ALA A 127 25.16 4.80 10.02
N ILE A 128 24.30 5.02 9.02
CA ILE A 128 24.50 4.46 7.66
C ILE A 128 25.69 5.13 6.96
N GLU A 129 25.85 6.45 7.07
CA GLU A 129 27.01 7.17 6.52
C GLU A 129 28.31 6.76 7.23
N LYS A 130 28.27 6.50 8.55
CA LYS A 130 29.39 5.92 9.27
C LYS A 130 29.72 4.50 8.81
N SER A 131 28.70 3.67 8.55
CA SER A 131 28.87 2.31 8.04
C SER A 131 29.53 2.28 6.65
N LEU A 132 29.23 3.28 5.82
CA LEU A 132 29.89 3.50 4.53
C LEU A 132 31.37 3.90 4.69
N GLN A 133 31.70 4.75 5.67
CA GLN A 133 33.08 5.19 5.96
C GLN A 133 33.94 4.07 6.56
N ASP A 134 33.37 3.27 7.46
CA ASP A 134 34.05 2.16 8.14
C ASP A 134 34.05 0.85 7.30
N ALA A 135 33.51 0.88 6.09
CA ALA A 135 33.32 -0.29 5.23
C ALA A 135 34.64 -1.01 4.89
N LYS A 136 34.57 -2.35 4.80
CA LYS A 136 35.69 -3.17 4.33
C LYS A 136 35.97 -2.89 2.85
N THR A 137 37.24 -2.74 2.49
CA THR A 137 37.69 -2.47 1.12
C THR A 137 37.61 -3.67 0.16
N ASP A 138 37.12 -4.83 0.63
CA ASP A 138 36.99 -6.06 -0.17
C ASP A 138 35.60 -6.24 -0.80
N ARG A 139 34.74 -5.24 -0.68
CA ARG A 139 33.36 -5.18 -1.21
C ARG A 139 32.99 -3.75 -1.60
N LEU A 140 31.92 -3.61 -2.37
CA LEU A 140 31.26 -2.34 -2.63
C LEU A 140 30.17 -2.11 -1.57
N VAL A 141 30.15 -0.91 -0.99
CA VAL A 141 29.07 -0.39 -0.14
C VAL A 141 28.63 0.96 -0.72
N GLN A 142 27.33 1.17 -0.88
CA GLN A 142 26.72 2.38 -1.45
C GLN A 142 25.45 2.76 -0.69
N ILE A 143 25.08 4.04 -0.77
CA ILE A 143 23.79 4.56 -0.32
C ILE A 143 23.18 5.36 -1.48
N GLU A 144 21.99 4.97 -1.93
CA GLU A 144 21.22 5.66 -2.99
C GLU A 144 20.01 6.41 -2.39
N ASN A 145 19.65 7.54 -3.01
CA ASN A 145 18.32 8.15 -2.82
C ASN A 145 17.39 7.58 -3.90
N ILE A 146 16.43 6.73 -3.51
CA ILE A 146 15.55 6.03 -4.46
C ILE A 146 14.22 6.73 -4.72
N GLY A 147 13.83 7.67 -3.85
CA GLY A 147 12.59 8.41 -3.97
C GLY A 147 12.47 9.54 -2.96
N LYS A 148 11.26 10.12 -2.91
CA LYS A 148 10.90 11.19 -1.97
C LYS A 148 9.55 10.86 -1.32
N SER A 149 9.45 11.08 -0.01
CA SER A 149 8.17 11.05 0.70
C SER A 149 7.23 12.19 0.31
N ALA A 150 5.99 12.14 0.76
CA ALA A 150 4.99 13.18 0.57
C ALA A 150 5.41 14.56 1.15
N GLN A 151 6.22 14.60 2.22
CA GLN A 151 6.83 15.83 2.75
C GLN A 151 8.25 16.12 2.19
N GLY A 152 8.76 15.31 1.27
CA GLY A 152 10.01 15.56 0.53
C GLY A 152 11.31 15.06 1.18
N ARG A 153 11.23 14.17 2.18
CA ARG A 153 12.40 13.47 2.74
C ARG A 153 12.92 12.42 1.75
N ASP A 154 14.21 12.14 1.78
CA ASP A 154 14.80 11.08 0.96
C ASP A 154 14.38 9.70 1.47
N ILE A 155 13.96 8.83 0.56
CA ILE A 155 13.88 7.38 0.81
C ILE A 155 15.26 6.80 0.45
N LYS A 156 15.91 6.14 1.42
CA LYS A 156 17.33 5.78 1.40
C LYS A 156 17.50 4.27 1.25
N LEU A 157 18.33 3.86 0.29
CA LEU A 157 18.67 2.46 0.04
C LEU A 157 20.17 2.21 0.27
N GLY A 158 20.51 1.34 1.21
CA GLY A 158 21.84 0.75 1.30
C GLY A 158 22.02 -0.38 0.29
N ILE A 159 23.15 -0.43 -0.42
CA ILE A 159 23.50 -1.50 -1.36
C ILE A 159 24.87 -2.07 -0.99
N ILE A 160 24.97 -3.40 -0.89
CA ILE A 160 26.24 -4.12 -0.69
C ILE A 160 26.40 -5.22 -1.74
N SER A 161 27.51 -5.17 -2.47
CA SER A 161 27.87 -6.07 -3.59
C SER A 161 29.36 -6.43 -3.51
N SER A 162 29.83 -7.45 -4.24
CA SER A 162 31.28 -7.69 -4.36
C SER A 162 31.99 -6.51 -5.04
N ASP A 163 31.34 -5.90 -6.03
CA ASP A 163 31.88 -4.83 -6.88
C ASP A 163 30.74 -4.16 -7.69
N GLN A 164 31.06 -3.06 -8.38
CA GLN A 164 30.12 -2.34 -9.25
C GLN A 164 29.75 -3.17 -10.48
N LYS A 165 30.71 -3.90 -11.06
CA LYS A 165 30.48 -4.74 -12.25
C LYS A 165 29.36 -5.76 -12.01
N SER A 166 29.31 -6.34 -10.81
CA SER A 166 28.27 -7.27 -10.38
C SER A 166 26.88 -6.65 -10.32
N ILE A 167 26.76 -5.36 -9.99
CA ILE A 167 25.51 -4.61 -10.06
C ILE A 167 25.14 -4.34 -11.52
N ASP A 168 26.11 -3.87 -12.31
CA ASP A 168 25.90 -3.51 -13.72
C ASP A 168 25.52 -4.74 -14.55
N ASP A 169 26.23 -5.86 -14.39
CA ASP A 169 25.93 -7.16 -15.01
C ASP A 169 24.54 -7.67 -14.58
N TYR A 170 24.15 -7.45 -13.33
CA TYR A 170 22.83 -7.87 -12.86
C TYR A 170 21.71 -7.06 -13.53
N LEU A 171 21.80 -5.73 -13.48
CA LEU A 171 20.76 -4.81 -13.98
C LEU A 171 20.70 -4.75 -15.51
N SER A 172 21.84 -4.86 -16.21
CA SER A 172 21.90 -4.82 -17.68
C SER A 172 21.71 -6.17 -18.37
N THR A 173 22.10 -7.27 -17.71
CA THR A 173 22.15 -8.60 -18.34
C THR A 173 21.32 -9.63 -17.57
N THR A 174 21.64 -9.94 -16.31
CA THR A 174 21.02 -11.07 -15.59
C THR A 174 19.51 -10.91 -15.42
N ASN A 175 19.06 -9.77 -14.88
CA ASN A 175 17.64 -9.52 -14.62
C ASN A 175 16.83 -9.38 -15.93
N PRO A 176 17.27 -8.59 -16.94
CA PRO A 176 16.59 -8.56 -18.24
C PRO A 176 16.50 -9.94 -18.91
N GLN A 177 17.61 -10.69 -19.00
CA GLN A 177 17.59 -12.02 -19.65
C GLN A 177 16.69 -13.00 -18.89
N ALA A 178 16.57 -12.91 -17.56
CA ALA A 178 15.65 -13.77 -16.81
C ALA A 178 14.17 -13.49 -17.17
N LEU A 179 13.83 -12.23 -17.45
CA LEU A 179 12.47 -11.81 -17.81
C LEU A 179 12.10 -12.09 -19.28
N ILE A 180 13.07 -12.11 -20.21
CA ILE A 180 12.80 -12.32 -21.65
C ILE A 180 13.26 -13.67 -22.21
N LYS A 181 14.23 -14.33 -21.56
CA LYS A 181 14.86 -15.58 -22.04
C LYS A 181 15.12 -16.63 -20.95
N PRO A 182 14.19 -16.92 -20.03
CA PRO A 182 14.45 -17.83 -18.91
C PRO A 182 14.82 -19.26 -19.34
N ALA A 183 14.37 -19.72 -20.51
CA ALA A 183 14.75 -21.04 -21.05
C ALA A 183 16.25 -21.15 -21.40
N GLU A 184 16.84 -20.11 -22.01
CA GLU A 184 18.28 -20.07 -22.33
C GLU A 184 19.11 -20.06 -21.03
N MET A 185 18.70 -19.25 -20.05
CA MET A 185 19.35 -19.20 -18.74
C MET A 185 19.22 -20.51 -17.96
N LEU A 186 18.05 -21.19 -18.03
CA LEU A 186 17.84 -22.46 -17.33
C LEU A 186 18.73 -23.58 -17.92
N ALA A 187 18.97 -23.57 -19.23
CA ALA A 187 19.92 -24.46 -19.86
C ALA A 187 21.37 -24.14 -19.44
N ALA A 188 21.75 -22.86 -19.40
CA ALA A 188 23.08 -22.44 -18.93
C ALA A 188 23.32 -22.78 -17.45
N LEU A 189 22.30 -22.66 -16.59
CA LEU A 189 22.34 -23.05 -15.18
C LEU A 189 22.58 -24.56 -15.05
N LYS A 190 21.81 -25.39 -15.77
CA LYS A 190 21.94 -26.86 -15.76
C LYS A 190 23.27 -27.37 -16.32
N ASN A 191 23.91 -26.58 -17.19
CA ASN A 191 25.24 -26.87 -17.71
C ASN A 191 26.37 -26.30 -16.83
N GLY A 192 26.07 -25.60 -15.73
CA GLY A 192 27.07 -24.99 -14.86
C GLY A 192 27.80 -23.79 -15.47
N THR A 193 27.26 -23.18 -16.52
CA THR A 193 27.88 -22.06 -17.27
C THR A 193 27.25 -20.71 -17.00
N LEU A 194 26.20 -20.64 -16.18
CA LEU A 194 25.55 -19.38 -15.81
C LEU A 194 26.25 -18.74 -14.60
N ASP A 195 26.93 -17.62 -14.83
CA ASP A 195 27.28 -16.70 -13.74
C ASP A 195 26.10 -15.75 -13.49
N TYR A 196 25.79 -15.48 -12.22
CA TYR A 196 24.63 -14.69 -11.80
C TYR A 196 24.73 -14.25 -10.34
N LYS A 197 24.00 -13.18 -10.02
CA LYS A 197 23.74 -12.71 -8.65
C LYS A 197 22.24 -12.80 -8.34
N LEU A 198 21.90 -12.94 -7.07
CA LEU A 198 20.54 -12.88 -6.53
C LEU A 198 20.46 -11.71 -5.53
N PRO A 199 19.70 -10.64 -5.82
CA PRO A 199 19.49 -9.59 -4.83
C PRO A 199 18.61 -10.09 -3.68
N VAL A 200 18.84 -9.61 -2.46
CA VAL A 200 17.99 -9.83 -1.28
C VAL A 200 17.60 -8.47 -0.75
N LEU A 201 16.30 -8.22 -0.61
CA LEU A 201 15.78 -6.95 -0.07
C LEU A 201 15.33 -7.15 1.37
N ILE A 202 15.75 -6.22 2.23
CA ILE A 202 15.30 -6.10 3.62
C ILE A 202 14.64 -4.73 3.73
N ASN A 203 13.40 -4.69 4.20
CA ASN A 203 12.49 -3.56 4.11
C ASN A 203 11.79 -3.31 5.47
N ASN A 204 11.36 -2.07 5.70
CA ASN A 204 10.38 -1.74 6.74
C ASN A 204 9.33 -0.77 6.17
N THR A 205 8.07 -1.18 6.23
CA THR A 205 6.93 -0.38 5.73
C THR A 205 6.31 0.54 6.81
N HIS A 206 6.24 0.13 8.09
CA HIS A 206 5.71 1.00 9.17
C HIS A 206 6.81 1.57 10.07
N ALA A 207 6.91 2.88 10.12
CA ALA A 207 8.02 3.53 10.82
C ALA A 207 7.87 3.68 12.34
N ASP A 208 6.66 3.54 12.90
CA ASP A 208 6.48 3.45 14.37
C ASP A 208 6.75 2.03 14.93
N GLU A 209 7.24 1.11 14.09
CA GLU A 209 7.72 -0.24 14.42
C GLU A 209 9.25 -0.24 14.55
N GLN A 210 9.79 0.79 15.21
CA GLN A 210 11.21 1.20 15.13
C GLN A 210 12.25 0.07 15.16
N PRO A 211 12.15 -1.00 15.99
CA PRO A 211 13.21 -2.01 15.98
C PRO A 211 13.43 -2.64 14.60
N ALA A 212 12.43 -2.61 13.70
CA ALA A 212 12.60 -2.95 12.29
C ALA A 212 13.62 -2.05 11.55
N ILE A 213 13.49 -0.73 11.65
CA ILE A 213 14.44 0.26 11.08
C ILE A 213 15.83 0.05 11.66
N ASP A 214 15.92 -0.19 12.97
CA ASP A 214 17.18 -0.44 13.66
C ASP A 214 17.82 -1.76 13.20
N ILE A 215 17.04 -2.83 13.05
CA ILE A 215 17.52 -4.12 12.51
C ILE A 215 18.16 -3.91 11.13
N ILE A 216 17.50 -3.18 10.23
CA ILE A 216 18.00 -2.94 8.86
C ILE A 216 19.30 -2.14 8.90
N THR A 217 19.36 -1.11 9.75
CA THR A 217 20.54 -0.27 10.00
C THR A 217 21.71 -1.09 10.54
N GLY A 218 21.45 -1.94 11.55
CA GLY A 218 22.44 -2.82 12.18
C GLY A 218 22.95 -3.93 11.24
N LEU A 219 22.07 -4.50 10.41
CA LEU A 219 22.45 -5.47 9.37
C LEU A 219 23.32 -4.80 8.30
N PHE A 220 22.97 -3.60 7.82
CA PHE A 220 23.79 -2.86 6.85
C PHE A 220 25.20 -2.61 7.39
N ASN A 221 25.32 -2.08 8.62
CA ASN A 221 26.61 -1.92 9.32
C ASN A 221 27.39 -3.23 9.40
N THR A 222 26.72 -4.33 9.75
CA THR A 222 27.36 -5.64 9.91
C THR A 222 27.90 -6.17 8.58
N PHE A 223 27.10 -6.11 7.50
CA PHE A 223 27.52 -6.54 6.17
C PHE A 223 28.57 -5.60 5.55
N ALA A 224 28.60 -4.31 5.91
CA ALA A 224 29.64 -3.37 5.49
C ALA A 224 30.98 -3.63 6.18
N THR A 225 30.98 -3.88 7.50
CA THR A 225 32.20 -3.81 8.34
C THR A 225 32.78 -5.17 8.77
N LYS A 226 31.99 -6.25 8.81
CA LYS A 226 32.44 -7.56 9.33
C LYS A 226 32.91 -8.50 8.21
N GLU A 227 33.90 -9.35 8.53
CA GLU A 227 34.34 -10.44 7.64
C GLU A 227 33.47 -11.69 7.79
N GLN A 228 33.10 -11.99 9.04
CA GLN A 228 32.28 -13.14 9.41
C GLN A 228 31.18 -12.70 10.39
N ILE A 229 30.02 -13.35 10.29
CA ILE A 229 28.86 -13.13 11.14
C ILE A 229 28.49 -14.49 11.74
N SER A 230 28.50 -14.60 13.07
CA SER A 230 28.22 -15.86 13.78
C SER A 230 27.00 -15.73 14.69
N PHE A 231 26.10 -16.70 14.66
CA PHE A 231 24.86 -16.71 15.44
C PHE A 231 24.40 -18.13 15.79
N GLN A 232 23.54 -18.25 16.81
CA GLN A 232 22.94 -19.52 17.23
C GLN A 232 21.65 -19.82 16.45
N THR A 233 21.31 -21.09 16.31
CA THR A 233 20.03 -21.56 15.77
C THR A 233 19.79 -22.99 16.25
N THR A 234 18.70 -23.62 15.79
CA THR A 234 18.46 -25.05 15.99
C THR A 234 18.26 -25.76 14.65
N ASP A 235 18.47 -27.09 14.64
CA ASP A 235 17.99 -27.93 13.54
C ASP A 235 16.47 -28.18 13.64
N ALA A 236 15.91 -28.97 12.72
CA ALA A 236 14.48 -29.30 12.72
C ALA A 236 14.03 -30.13 13.94
N ASN A 237 14.96 -30.73 14.70
CA ASN A 237 14.69 -31.50 15.92
C ASN A 237 14.92 -30.68 17.20
N GLY A 238 15.27 -29.39 17.07
CA GLY A 238 15.59 -28.52 18.21
C GLY A 238 17.03 -28.61 18.72
N ALA A 239 17.93 -29.35 18.05
CA ALA A 239 19.32 -29.45 18.46
C ALA A 239 20.09 -28.15 18.14
N ALA A 240 20.76 -27.58 19.15
CA ALA A 240 21.48 -26.32 19.03
C ALA A 240 22.63 -26.38 18.01
N LYS A 241 22.77 -25.33 17.20
CA LYS A 241 23.74 -25.21 16.11
C LYS A 241 24.27 -23.78 16.04
N ASN A 242 25.58 -23.64 15.86
CA ASN A 242 26.19 -22.35 15.52
C ASN A 242 26.37 -22.27 14.00
N ILE A 243 25.99 -21.13 13.41
CA ILE A 243 26.22 -20.80 12.01
C ILE A 243 27.25 -19.67 11.95
N THR A 244 28.16 -19.75 10.98
CA THR A 244 29.08 -18.65 10.63
C THR A 244 28.97 -18.37 9.14
N LEU A 245 28.52 -17.17 8.80
CA LEU A 245 28.46 -16.66 7.43
C LEU A 245 29.71 -15.84 7.12
N ASN A 246 30.38 -16.12 6.01
CA ASN A 246 31.46 -15.27 5.50
C ASN A 246 30.87 -14.28 4.48
N VAL A 247 30.97 -12.98 4.74
CA VAL A 247 30.29 -11.97 3.90
C VAL A 247 30.88 -11.93 2.49
N LYS A 248 32.20 -12.07 2.33
CA LYS A 248 32.84 -12.10 1.01
C LYS A 248 32.40 -13.30 0.16
N GLU A 249 32.19 -14.45 0.79
CA GLU A 249 31.67 -15.64 0.11
C GLU A 249 30.19 -15.47 -0.26
N LEU A 250 29.36 -14.86 0.59
CA LEU A 250 27.97 -14.52 0.25
C LEU A 250 27.91 -13.59 -0.98
N LEU A 251 28.74 -12.54 -1.00
CA LEU A 251 28.77 -11.56 -2.10
C LEU A 251 29.23 -12.15 -3.44
N LYS A 252 29.72 -13.40 -3.49
CA LYS A 252 29.91 -14.12 -4.76
C LYS A 252 28.59 -14.41 -5.46
N LYS A 253 27.50 -14.66 -4.72
CA LYS A 253 26.17 -15.01 -5.26
C LYS A 253 25.07 -14.01 -4.92
N PHE A 254 25.25 -13.12 -3.95
CA PHE A 254 24.20 -12.20 -3.50
C PHE A 254 24.57 -10.72 -3.67
N ILE A 255 23.54 -9.89 -3.83
CA ILE A 255 23.59 -8.43 -3.65
C ILE A 255 22.60 -8.12 -2.52
N PHE A 256 23.01 -7.38 -1.49
CA PHE A 256 22.12 -7.05 -0.36
C PHE A 256 21.62 -5.62 -0.49
N LEU A 257 20.30 -5.46 -0.33
CA LEU A 257 19.56 -4.22 -0.48
C LEU A 257 18.84 -3.93 0.85
N PHE A 258 19.06 -2.74 1.40
CA PHE A 258 18.60 -2.32 2.72
C PHE A 258 17.76 -1.05 2.56
N ASP A 259 16.43 -1.19 2.45
CA ASP A 259 15.53 -0.04 2.48
C ASP A 259 15.29 0.32 3.95
N PHE A 260 15.96 1.37 4.42
CA PHE A 260 16.03 1.66 5.86
C PHE A 260 14.66 2.02 6.44
N THR A 261 13.82 2.71 5.66
CA THR A 261 12.39 2.89 5.93
C THR A 261 11.69 3.42 4.69
N GLU A 262 10.58 2.78 4.32
CA GLU A 262 9.66 3.26 3.27
C GLU A 262 9.01 4.60 3.66
N ASN A 263 8.83 4.83 4.96
CA ASN A 263 8.06 5.94 5.52
C ASN A 263 8.94 6.88 6.38
N PRO A 264 9.89 7.63 5.79
CA PRO A 264 10.78 8.53 6.55
C PRO A 264 10.05 9.73 7.17
N ASP A 265 8.86 10.08 6.67
CA ASP A 265 7.98 11.06 7.32
C ASP A 265 7.43 10.50 8.64
N GLY A 266 7.05 9.23 8.65
CA GLY A 266 6.58 8.50 9.82
C GLY A 266 7.66 8.16 10.83
N ASP A 267 8.92 7.96 10.42
CA ASP A 267 10.05 7.73 11.33
C ASP A 267 10.29 8.98 12.20
N VAL A 268 10.40 10.14 11.55
CA VAL A 268 10.50 11.45 12.22
C VAL A 268 9.26 11.75 13.08
N ALA A 269 8.06 11.43 12.61
CA ALA A 269 6.80 11.69 13.33
C ALA A 269 6.38 10.59 14.32
N ASN A 270 7.11 9.47 14.39
CA ASN A 270 6.75 8.23 15.08
C ASN A 270 5.34 7.69 14.71
N THR A 271 4.91 7.82 13.45
CA THR A 271 3.59 7.38 12.97
C THR A 271 3.67 6.10 12.15
N ARG A 272 2.70 5.19 12.35
CA ARG A 272 2.49 4.04 11.47
C ARG A 272 2.13 4.48 10.05
N THR A 273 1.21 5.45 9.96
CA THR A 273 0.68 6.00 8.71
C THR A 273 1.70 6.86 7.98
N LEU A 274 1.51 6.99 6.66
CA LEU A 274 2.07 8.06 5.86
C LEU A 274 1.56 9.43 6.31
N ALA A 275 2.16 10.51 5.78
CA ALA A 275 1.85 11.90 6.14
C ALA A 275 0.38 12.34 5.89
N ASN A 276 -0.40 11.56 5.12
CA ASN A 276 -1.83 11.81 4.86
C ASN A 276 -2.78 10.89 5.67
N GLY A 277 -2.25 9.99 6.50
CA GLY A 277 -3.06 9.06 7.31
C GLY A 277 -3.34 7.69 6.67
N ILE A 278 -2.85 7.42 5.45
CA ILE A 278 -2.96 6.10 4.83
C ILE A 278 -1.92 5.14 5.44
N ASP A 279 -2.31 3.89 5.70
CA ASP A 279 -1.39 2.81 6.06
C ASP A 279 -0.63 2.37 4.78
N PRO A 280 0.71 2.48 4.72
CA PRO A 280 1.47 2.10 3.52
C PRO A 280 1.39 0.60 3.23
N ASN A 281 1.28 -0.27 4.26
CA ASN A 281 1.07 -1.72 4.09
C ASN A 281 -0.40 -2.06 3.75
N ARG A 282 -1.06 -1.15 3.04
CA ARG A 282 -2.36 -1.31 2.39
C ARG A 282 -2.39 -0.62 1.00
N ASP A 283 -1.26 -0.13 0.50
CA ASP A 283 -1.16 0.69 -0.71
C ASP A 283 -0.05 0.22 -1.69
N THR A 284 0.68 -0.86 -1.43
CA THR A 284 1.81 -1.30 -2.29
C THR A 284 1.38 -1.65 -3.73
N SER A 285 0.16 -2.18 -3.93
CA SER A 285 -0.43 -2.36 -5.27
C SER A 285 -1.28 -1.17 -5.73
N TYR A 286 -2.01 -0.50 -4.84
CA TYR A 286 -2.82 0.68 -5.16
C TYR A 286 -1.98 1.85 -5.67
N GLN A 287 -0.83 2.10 -5.03
CA GLN A 287 0.20 3.07 -5.40
C GLN A 287 -0.34 4.50 -5.49
N ALA A 288 -1.20 4.86 -4.54
CA ALA A 288 -1.73 6.21 -4.38
C ALA A 288 -0.66 7.20 -3.87
N ASN A 289 0.32 6.71 -3.12
CA ASN A 289 1.33 7.53 -2.45
C ASN A 289 2.73 7.44 -3.09
N PRO A 290 3.61 8.45 -2.96
CA PRO A 290 4.95 8.42 -3.53
C PRO A 290 5.89 7.39 -2.88
N GLU A 291 5.69 7.07 -1.59
CA GLU A 291 6.45 6.08 -0.82
C GLU A 291 6.27 4.66 -1.42
N THR A 292 5.03 4.18 -1.46
CA THR A 292 4.67 2.86 -2.02
C THR A 292 5.01 2.74 -3.51
N ARG A 293 4.90 3.83 -4.27
CA ARG A 293 5.39 3.91 -5.66
C ARG A 293 6.91 3.77 -5.77
N THR A 294 7.67 4.23 -4.78
CA THR A 294 9.13 4.08 -4.74
C THR A 294 9.49 2.62 -4.45
N VAL A 295 8.90 2.01 -3.43
CA VAL A 295 9.15 0.60 -3.06
C VAL A 295 8.70 -0.37 -4.15
N ALA A 296 7.51 -0.20 -4.73
CA ALA A 296 7.07 -1.02 -5.87
C ALA A 296 8.04 -0.94 -7.07
N GLY A 297 8.56 0.26 -7.35
CA GLY A 297 9.59 0.49 -8.37
C GLY A 297 10.95 -0.13 -8.03
N LEU A 298 11.35 -0.11 -6.76
CA LEU A 298 12.56 -0.77 -6.25
C LEU A 298 12.48 -2.28 -6.45
N ILE A 299 11.37 -2.89 -6.04
CA ILE A 299 11.12 -4.33 -6.16
C ILE A 299 11.18 -4.76 -7.64
N ASN A 300 10.63 -3.98 -8.56
CA ASN A 300 10.74 -4.25 -10.00
C ASN A 300 12.17 -4.03 -10.56
N LYS A 301 12.86 -2.94 -10.18
CA LYS A 301 14.26 -2.65 -10.58
C LYS A 301 15.16 -3.85 -10.28
N TRP A 302 15.02 -4.42 -9.09
CA TRP A 302 15.92 -5.46 -8.60
C TRP A 302 15.40 -6.89 -8.75
N ASN A 303 14.09 -7.14 -8.73
CA ASN A 303 13.51 -8.48 -8.60
C ASN A 303 14.30 -9.33 -7.57
N PRO A 304 14.32 -8.98 -6.27
CA PRO A 304 15.08 -9.74 -5.27
C PRO A 304 14.57 -11.18 -5.14
N ILE A 305 15.40 -12.12 -4.68
CA ILE A 305 15.02 -13.54 -4.53
C ILE A 305 14.20 -13.78 -3.26
N ALA A 306 14.46 -12.97 -2.23
CA ALA A 306 13.62 -12.85 -1.06
C ALA A 306 13.45 -11.38 -0.70
N LEU A 307 12.28 -11.06 -0.13
CA LEU A 307 11.99 -9.78 0.50
C LEU A 307 11.63 -10.06 1.95
N TYR A 308 12.43 -9.53 2.88
CA TYR A 308 12.21 -9.59 4.32
C TYR A 308 11.61 -8.27 4.79
N ASP A 309 10.30 -8.27 5.03
CA ASP A 309 9.52 -7.10 5.40
C ASP A 309 9.33 -7.09 6.93
N ILE A 310 10.08 -6.24 7.62
CA ILE A 310 10.19 -6.28 9.07
C ILE A 310 9.15 -5.35 9.70
N HIS A 311 8.33 -5.93 10.57
CA HIS A 311 7.11 -5.37 11.12
C HIS A 311 7.01 -5.56 12.64
N GLY A 312 6.06 -4.88 13.27
CA GLY A 312 5.70 -5.04 14.67
C GLY A 312 4.23 -4.67 15.02
N PHE A 313 3.51 -5.43 15.85
CA PHE A 313 4.02 -6.45 16.75
C PHE A 313 3.00 -7.57 16.98
N VAL A 314 3.46 -8.82 16.84
CA VAL A 314 2.72 -10.05 17.14
C VAL A 314 3.48 -10.82 18.22
N LYS A 315 2.87 -10.99 19.39
CA LYS A 315 3.53 -11.49 20.62
C LYS A 315 4.17 -12.86 20.45
N GLU A 316 3.59 -13.67 19.59
CA GLU A 316 3.97 -15.04 19.25
C GLU A 316 5.19 -15.13 18.33
N PHE A 317 5.70 -14.00 17.82
CA PHE A 317 6.76 -13.88 16.81
C PHE A 317 6.35 -14.55 15.48
N LEU A 318 5.62 -13.81 14.64
CA LEU A 318 4.99 -14.33 13.43
C LEU A 318 5.90 -14.15 12.20
N ILE A 319 6.02 -15.21 11.40
CA ILE A 319 6.83 -15.22 10.17
C ILE A 319 6.03 -15.93 9.06
N GLU A 320 5.70 -15.21 7.99
CA GLU A 320 4.99 -15.76 6.83
C GLU A 320 5.77 -16.90 6.13
N PRO A 321 5.11 -17.92 5.55
CA PRO A 321 3.87 -17.84 4.75
C PRO A 321 2.53 -17.70 5.49
N ALA A 322 1.58 -17.09 4.79
CA ALA A 322 0.19 -16.79 5.17
C ALA A 322 -0.75 -18.02 5.22
N THR A 323 -1.93 -17.85 5.82
CA THR A 323 -3.07 -18.78 5.67
C THR A 323 -3.69 -18.64 4.28
N PRO A 324 -4.54 -19.59 3.84
CA PRO A 324 -5.50 -19.33 2.77
C PRO A 324 -6.57 -18.28 3.21
N PRO A 325 -7.39 -17.76 2.29
CA PRO A 325 -7.32 -17.96 0.85
C PRO A 325 -6.03 -17.39 0.24
N HIS A 326 -5.59 -18.01 -0.86
CA HIS A 326 -4.45 -17.56 -1.64
C HIS A 326 -4.94 -17.02 -2.98
N ASP A 327 -4.43 -15.87 -3.44
CA ASP A 327 -4.89 -15.27 -4.70
C ASP A 327 -4.62 -16.22 -5.90
N PRO A 328 -5.60 -16.43 -6.80
CA PRO A 328 -5.49 -17.39 -7.90
C PRO A 328 -4.40 -17.06 -8.95
N ASN A 329 -3.84 -15.85 -8.94
CA ASN A 329 -2.76 -15.44 -9.83
C ASN A 329 -1.38 -15.96 -9.40
N PHE A 330 -1.23 -16.53 -8.20
CA PHE A 330 0.04 -17.11 -7.75
C PHE A 330 0.41 -18.41 -8.48
N GLU A 331 1.72 -18.69 -8.48
CA GLU A 331 2.32 -19.98 -8.88
C GLU A 331 2.87 -20.65 -7.61
N TYR A 332 1.97 -20.90 -6.65
CA TYR A 332 2.30 -21.19 -5.23
C TYR A 332 3.17 -22.45 -5.05
N ASP A 333 3.06 -23.44 -5.94
CA ASP A 333 3.84 -24.68 -5.92
C ASP A 333 5.35 -24.47 -6.15
N LEU A 334 5.74 -23.36 -6.79
CA LEU A 334 7.15 -22.98 -6.92
C LEU A 334 7.70 -22.29 -5.66
N LEU A 335 6.87 -21.46 -5.01
CA LEU A 335 7.31 -20.59 -3.91
C LEU A 335 7.15 -21.25 -2.53
N SER A 336 6.00 -21.85 -2.25
CA SER A 336 5.54 -22.16 -0.89
C SER A 336 6.51 -23.01 -0.07
N LYS A 337 7.07 -24.07 -0.67
CA LYS A 337 8.05 -24.91 0.02
C LYS A 337 9.32 -24.14 0.39
N ASN A 338 9.80 -23.27 -0.49
CA ASN A 338 10.99 -22.47 -0.21
C ASN A 338 10.69 -21.40 0.84
N MET A 339 9.51 -20.78 0.81
CA MET A 339 9.05 -19.84 1.83
C MET A 339 8.94 -20.52 3.20
N LEU A 340 8.29 -21.67 3.29
CA LEU A 340 8.08 -22.39 4.55
C LEU A 340 9.41 -22.80 5.23
N GLU A 341 10.35 -23.36 4.46
CA GLU A 341 11.67 -23.72 4.98
C GLU A 341 12.48 -22.46 5.39
N ASN A 342 12.37 -21.38 4.61
CA ASN A 342 13.01 -20.10 4.95
C ASN A 342 12.45 -19.54 6.27
N ALA A 343 11.12 -19.53 6.44
CA ALA A 343 10.44 -19.09 7.65
C ALA A 343 10.88 -19.87 8.89
N HIS A 344 10.99 -21.20 8.80
CA HIS A 344 11.55 -22.02 9.87
C HIS A 344 13.02 -21.69 10.20
N HIS A 345 13.84 -21.37 9.19
CA HIS A 345 15.22 -20.94 9.39
C HIS A 345 15.30 -19.57 10.08
N MET A 346 14.42 -18.64 9.71
CA MET A 346 14.29 -17.33 10.36
C MET A 346 13.86 -17.47 11.83
N GLY A 347 12.76 -18.18 12.09
CA GLY A 347 12.20 -18.35 13.44
C GLY A 347 13.14 -19.03 14.42
N ARG A 348 13.79 -20.14 14.02
CA ARG A 348 14.79 -20.83 14.87
C ARG A 348 15.99 -19.96 15.20
N ALA A 349 16.43 -19.09 14.29
CA ALA A 349 17.52 -18.15 14.55
C ALA A 349 17.08 -16.98 15.46
N GLY A 350 15.90 -16.40 15.25
CA GLY A 350 15.38 -15.34 16.11
C GLY A 350 15.14 -15.78 17.56
N VAL A 351 14.55 -16.96 17.76
CA VAL A 351 14.36 -17.58 19.08
C VAL A 351 15.69 -17.88 19.77
N ALA A 352 16.66 -18.48 19.08
CA ALA A 352 17.92 -18.90 19.69
C ALA A 352 18.84 -17.76 20.17
N ASN A 353 18.56 -16.50 19.80
CA ASN A 353 19.38 -15.33 20.17
C ASN A 353 18.57 -14.21 20.87
N SER A 354 17.36 -14.51 21.37
CA SER A 354 16.51 -13.55 22.10
C SER A 354 15.79 -14.21 23.29
N LYS A 355 15.03 -13.43 24.08
CA LYS A 355 14.20 -13.95 25.18
C LYS A 355 12.98 -14.77 24.73
N TYR A 356 12.59 -14.75 23.45
CA TYR A 356 11.34 -15.37 22.99
C TYR A 356 11.51 -16.88 22.80
N GLY A 357 10.62 -17.67 23.42
CA GLY A 357 10.74 -19.13 23.42
C GLY A 357 10.15 -19.86 22.20
N SER A 358 9.47 -19.14 21.31
CA SER A 358 8.75 -19.69 20.16
C SER A 358 8.62 -18.67 19.04
N TYR A 359 8.24 -19.16 17.86
CA TYR A 359 7.77 -18.39 16.71
C TYR A 359 6.56 -19.13 16.11
N ILE A 360 5.75 -18.45 15.32
CA ILE A 360 4.63 -19.05 14.57
C ILE A 360 4.75 -18.79 13.08
N ILE A 361 4.19 -19.70 12.27
CA ILE A 361 4.02 -19.54 10.83
C ILE A 361 2.51 -19.66 10.54
N PRO A 362 1.83 -18.60 10.07
CA PRO A 362 0.38 -18.61 9.88
C PRO A 362 -0.13 -19.81 9.09
N LYS A 363 0.57 -20.19 8.00
CA LYS A 363 0.27 -21.39 7.19
C LYS A 363 0.17 -22.70 7.98
N LEU A 364 0.88 -22.83 9.10
CA LEU A 364 0.91 -24.05 9.92
C LEU A 364 0.05 -23.93 11.19
N ASP A 365 0.12 -22.78 11.84
CA ASP A 365 -0.39 -22.60 13.20
C ASP A 365 -1.81 -22.01 13.24
N TRP A 366 -2.24 -21.34 12.17
CA TRP A 366 -3.56 -20.68 12.05
C TRP A 366 -4.42 -21.33 10.97
N GLY A 367 -5.73 -21.10 11.01
CA GLY A 367 -6.70 -21.67 10.05
C GLY A 367 -7.09 -20.70 8.94
N ASP A 368 -7.43 -19.47 9.31
CA ASP A 368 -7.79 -18.35 8.45
C ASP A 368 -7.42 -17.01 9.12
N GLY A 369 -7.67 -15.88 8.45
CA GLY A 369 -7.50 -14.54 9.03
C GLY A 369 -6.09 -13.92 8.96
N TRP A 370 -5.11 -14.56 8.30
CA TRP A 370 -3.84 -13.93 7.89
C TRP A 370 -3.51 -14.37 6.47
N ASP A 371 -4.35 -13.93 5.53
CA ASP A 371 -4.32 -14.35 4.13
C ASP A 371 -3.36 -13.54 3.25
N ASP A 372 -2.94 -14.13 2.13
CA ASP A 372 -2.14 -13.46 1.09
C ASP A 372 -2.96 -13.16 -0.18
N SER A 373 -4.30 -13.10 -0.06
CA SER A 373 -5.18 -12.73 -1.18
C SER A 373 -5.18 -11.23 -1.50
N PHE A 374 -4.59 -10.39 -0.64
CA PHE A 374 -4.42 -8.95 -0.89
C PHE A 374 -3.01 -8.55 -1.29
N SER A 375 -2.86 -7.94 -2.46
CA SER A 375 -1.59 -7.39 -2.96
C SER A 375 -1.20 -6.04 -2.35
N GLY A 376 -1.89 -5.54 -1.33
CA GLY A 376 -1.55 -4.27 -0.68
C GLY A 376 -0.49 -4.38 0.41
N TYR A 377 -0.13 -5.60 0.84
CA TYR A 377 1.00 -5.82 1.73
C TYR A 377 2.31 -5.92 0.95
N THR A 378 3.41 -5.36 1.42
CA THR A 378 4.68 -5.33 0.67
C THR A 378 5.32 -6.72 0.53
N GLY A 379 5.31 -7.55 1.57
CA GLY A 379 5.67 -8.98 1.50
C GLY A 379 4.86 -9.76 0.44
N VAL A 380 3.53 -9.65 0.46
CA VAL A 380 2.64 -10.39 -0.46
C VAL A 380 2.70 -9.85 -1.89
N TYR A 381 2.82 -8.52 -2.08
CA TYR A 381 3.06 -7.90 -3.39
C TYR A 381 4.29 -8.52 -4.08
N ALA A 382 5.35 -8.81 -3.34
CA ALA A 382 6.55 -9.43 -3.89
C ALA A 382 6.29 -10.84 -4.48
N MET A 383 5.35 -11.62 -3.93
CA MET A 383 5.06 -12.98 -4.39
C MET A 383 4.55 -13.01 -5.84
N TYR A 384 3.76 -12.02 -6.27
CA TYR A 384 3.33 -11.86 -7.66
C TYR A 384 4.49 -11.67 -8.65
N HIS A 385 5.66 -11.29 -8.15
CA HIS A 385 6.88 -11.08 -8.94
C HIS A 385 7.81 -12.30 -8.97
N GLY A 386 7.46 -13.42 -8.32
CA GLY A 386 8.28 -14.62 -8.23
C GLY A 386 9.36 -14.54 -7.13
N ILE A 387 9.05 -13.83 -6.04
CA ILE A 387 9.94 -13.52 -4.92
C ILE A 387 9.46 -14.29 -3.68
N LEU A 388 10.40 -14.75 -2.85
CA LEU A 388 10.11 -15.26 -1.51
C LEU A 388 9.82 -14.06 -0.58
N GLY A 389 8.60 -13.53 -0.63
CA GLY A 389 8.14 -12.44 0.23
C GLY A 389 7.81 -12.94 1.63
N HIS A 390 8.20 -12.20 2.67
CA HIS A 390 7.96 -12.56 4.06
C HIS A 390 7.69 -11.32 4.91
N THR A 391 6.50 -11.20 5.48
CA THR A 391 6.28 -10.39 6.68
C THR A 391 6.90 -11.09 7.90
N ILE A 392 7.68 -10.32 8.68
CA ILE A 392 8.32 -10.74 9.94
C ILE A 392 7.82 -9.81 11.05
N GLU A 393 6.85 -10.25 11.83
CA GLU A 393 6.25 -9.50 12.94
C GLU A 393 6.98 -9.80 14.25
N ILE A 394 7.85 -8.87 14.67
CA ILE A 394 8.60 -9.01 15.93
C ILE A 394 7.70 -8.77 17.16
N PRO A 395 7.99 -9.32 18.36
CA PRO A 395 6.98 -9.33 19.43
C PRO A 395 6.72 -8.02 20.19
N GLU A 396 7.71 -7.15 20.37
CA GLU A 396 7.66 -6.02 21.32
C GLU A 396 8.53 -4.83 20.92
N GLY A 397 8.24 -3.65 21.47
CA GLY A 397 9.08 -2.45 21.27
C GLY A 397 10.34 -2.44 22.15
N ASN A 398 11.29 -3.39 21.97
CA ASN A 398 12.50 -3.51 22.79
C ASN A 398 13.70 -4.19 22.10
N GLN A 399 14.84 -4.22 22.80
CA GLN A 399 16.10 -4.82 22.36
C GLN A 399 16.02 -6.33 22.04
N GLU A 400 15.14 -7.06 22.70
CA GLU A 400 15.00 -8.50 22.44
C GLU A 400 14.27 -8.76 21.13
N SER A 401 13.35 -7.87 20.73
CA SER A 401 12.73 -7.89 19.39
C SER A 401 13.70 -7.46 18.29
N TYR A 402 14.57 -6.47 18.57
CA TYR A 402 15.70 -6.17 17.69
C TYR A 402 16.56 -7.43 17.46
N LYS A 403 16.99 -8.10 18.53
CA LYS A 403 17.76 -9.36 18.43
C LYS A 403 16.99 -10.45 17.66
N ALA A 404 15.70 -10.62 17.93
CA ALA A 404 14.90 -11.65 17.26
C ALA A 404 14.81 -11.43 15.75
N GLY A 405 14.43 -10.22 15.31
CA GLY A 405 14.31 -9.88 13.89
C GLY A 405 15.66 -9.83 13.16
N TYR A 406 16.71 -9.30 13.81
CA TYR A 406 18.08 -9.30 13.27
C TYR A 406 18.56 -10.72 12.97
N HIS A 407 18.41 -11.64 13.93
CA HIS A 407 18.81 -13.03 13.74
C HIS A 407 17.86 -13.81 12.84
N ALA A 408 16.58 -13.44 12.75
CA ALA A 408 15.67 -13.98 11.75
C ALA A 408 16.19 -13.73 10.33
N VAL A 409 16.51 -12.49 9.97
CA VAL A 409 17.04 -12.16 8.64
C VAL A 409 18.36 -12.90 8.36
N LEU A 410 19.26 -13.02 9.35
CA LEU A 410 20.47 -13.84 9.19
C LEU A 410 20.18 -15.34 9.00
N GLY A 411 19.17 -15.88 9.70
CA GLY A 411 18.68 -17.24 9.51
C GLY A 411 18.15 -17.47 8.10
N GLY A 412 17.37 -16.53 7.57
CA GLY A 412 16.86 -16.57 6.20
C GLY A 412 17.97 -16.46 5.16
N ILE A 413 18.91 -15.51 5.30
CA ILE A 413 20.09 -15.41 4.44
C ILE A 413 20.92 -16.71 4.48
N SER A 414 21.05 -17.33 5.66
CA SER A 414 21.71 -18.63 5.78
C SER A 414 20.95 -19.75 5.06
N TYR A 415 19.62 -19.73 4.99
CA TYR A 415 18.85 -20.66 4.15
C TYR A 415 19.13 -20.42 2.67
N LEU A 416 19.00 -19.17 2.20
CA LEU A 416 19.22 -18.82 0.80
C LEU A 416 20.61 -19.23 0.30
N SER A 417 21.64 -19.12 1.17
CA SER A 417 23.02 -19.49 0.82
C SER A 417 23.30 -20.99 0.65
N GLN A 418 22.38 -21.88 1.06
CA GLN A 418 22.60 -23.34 0.99
C GLN A 418 22.53 -23.88 -0.44
N ASP A 419 21.61 -23.34 -1.26
CA ASP A 419 21.42 -23.77 -2.65
C ASP A 419 20.91 -22.60 -3.53
N PRO A 420 21.80 -21.67 -3.94
CA PRO A 420 21.42 -20.56 -4.81
C PRO A 420 20.95 -21.01 -6.21
N ASP A 421 21.45 -22.13 -6.73
CA ASP A 421 21.10 -22.63 -8.06
C ASP A 421 19.62 -23.08 -8.09
N LYS A 422 19.15 -23.78 -7.06
CA LYS A 422 17.72 -24.12 -6.89
C LYS A 422 16.81 -22.89 -6.84
N LEU A 423 17.26 -21.80 -6.19
CA LEU A 423 16.50 -20.54 -6.14
C LEU A 423 16.45 -19.85 -7.52
N MET A 424 17.55 -19.88 -8.26
CA MET A 424 17.58 -19.37 -9.62
C MET A 424 16.72 -20.23 -10.56
N GLU A 425 16.73 -21.56 -10.43
CA GLU A 425 15.84 -22.46 -11.17
C GLU A 425 14.36 -22.19 -10.86
N MET A 426 13.99 -21.97 -9.59
CA MET A 426 12.62 -21.61 -9.19
C MET A 426 12.16 -20.33 -9.92
N ARG A 427 12.97 -19.27 -9.87
CA ARG A 427 12.70 -17.98 -10.54
C ARG A 427 12.54 -18.14 -12.05
N LEU A 428 13.47 -18.83 -12.69
CA LEU A 428 13.43 -19.02 -14.15
C LEU A 428 12.20 -19.82 -14.57
N ASN A 429 11.80 -20.84 -13.79
CA ASN A 429 10.56 -21.58 -14.05
C ASN A 429 9.31 -20.72 -13.86
N PHE A 430 9.26 -19.83 -12.85
CA PHE A 430 8.16 -18.89 -12.66
C PHE A 430 7.98 -17.99 -13.91
N TYR A 431 9.06 -17.34 -14.36
CA TYR A 431 9.02 -16.50 -15.56
C TYR A 431 8.72 -17.29 -16.83
N LEU A 432 9.24 -18.52 -16.95
CA LEU A 432 9.00 -19.41 -18.10
C LEU A 432 7.52 -19.85 -18.20
N ARG A 433 6.84 -20.12 -17.07
CA ARG A 433 5.39 -20.38 -17.05
C ARG A 433 4.61 -19.19 -17.60
N GLY A 434 4.98 -17.98 -17.16
CA GLY A 434 4.46 -16.71 -17.65
C GLY A 434 4.52 -16.60 -19.18
N ILE A 435 5.75 -16.62 -19.72
CA ILE A 435 6.03 -16.48 -21.17
C ILE A 435 5.32 -17.55 -22.00
N ASN A 436 5.34 -18.81 -21.57
CA ASN A 436 4.77 -19.92 -22.34
C ASN A 436 3.25 -20.08 -22.20
N LYS A 437 2.53 -19.14 -21.54
CA LYS A 437 1.07 -19.22 -21.29
C LYS A 437 0.63 -20.56 -20.66
N VAL A 438 1.48 -21.10 -19.78
CA VAL A 438 1.26 -22.37 -19.05
C VAL A 438 0.48 -22.11 -17.77
N GLU A 439 -0.62 -22.87 -17.61
CA GLU A 439 -1.29 -23.12 -16.33
C GLU A 439 -0.89 -24.52 -15.85
N GLU A 440 0.02 -24.59 -14.88
CA GLU A 440 0.41 -25.86 -14.26
C GLU A 440 -0.66 -26.28 -13.23
N PRO A 441 -1.27 -27.48 -13.34
CA PRO A 441 -2.29 -27.92 -12.39
C PRO A 441 -1.81 -27.97 -10.93
N LYS A 442 -0.52 -28.20 -10.69
CA LYS A 442 0.04 -28.18 -9.32
C LYS A 442 -0.03 -26.81 -8.64
N ALA A 443 -0.01 -25.72 -9.41
CA ALA A 443 -0.18 -24.38 -8.86
C ALA A 443 -1.55 -24.19 -8.22
N GLU A 444 -2.56 -24.97 -8.63
CA GLU A 444 -3.91 -24.94 -8.06
C GLU A 444 -4.03 -25.76 -6.76
N ASN A 445 -3.04 -26.59 -6.38
CA ASN A 445 -3.12 -27.48 -5.21
C ASN A 445 -3.26 -26.74 -3.86
N GLU A 446 -2.77 -25.50 -3.79
CA GLU A 446 -2.80 -24.67 -2.59
C GLU A 446 -4.03 -23.73 -2.60
N LEU A 447 -4.72 -23.60 -3.74
CA LEU A 447 -5.98 -22.87 -3.88
C LEU A 447 -7.12 -23.71 -3.30
N VAL A 448 -7.22 -23.74 -1.98
CA VAL A 448 -8.20 -24.51 -1.20
C VAL A 448 -9.36 -23.65 -0.71
N GLY A 449 -10.49 -24.28 -0.41
CA GLY A 449 -11.58 -23.67 0.34
C GLY A 449 -11.45 -23.93 1.86
N PRO A 450 -12.37 -23.39 2.68
CA PRO A 450 -12.36 -23.54 4.14
C PRO A 450 -12.43 -24.99 4.66
N ASP A 451 -12.81 -25.95 3.82
CA ASP A 451 -12.83 -27.38 4.15
C ASP A 451 -11.54 -28.13 3.75
N GLY A 452 -10.51 -27.39 3.32
CA GLY A 452 -9.21 -27.90 2.89
C GLY A 452 -9.22 -28.59 1.52
N LYS A 453 -10.34 -28.58 0.77
CA LYS A 453 -10.37 -29.13 -0.59
C LYS A 453 -9.90 -28.08 -1.59
N VAL A 454 -9.15 -28.53 -2.61
CA VAL A 454 -8.78 -27.72 -3.77
C VAL A 454 -10.04 -27.21 -4.47
N VAL A 455 -10.20 -25.88 -4.54
CA VAL A 455 -11.19 -25.19 -5.37
C VAL A 455 -10.61 -24.77 -6.71
N GLY A 456 -9.30 -24.51 -6.75
CA GLY A 456 -8.58 -24.12 -7.96
C GLY A 456 -8.96 -22.74 -8.49
N ARG A 457 -8.60 -22.47 -9.75
CA ARG A 457 -8.87 -21.17 -10.39
C ARG A 457 -10.28 -21.14 -11.00
N VAL A 458 -11.05 -20.10 -10.71
CA VAL A 458 -12.39 -19.86 -11.30
C VAL A 458 -12.24 -19.35 -12.74
N LYS A 459 -12.86 -20.04 -13.73
CA LYS A 459 -12.59 -19.82 -15.16
C LYS A 459 -13.77 -19.22 -15.96
N ASP A 460 -14.91 -18.94 -15.32
CA ASP A 460 -16.08 -18.24 -15.91
C ASP A 460 -16.48 -18.70 -17.33
N GLY A 461 -16.55 -20.02 -17.52
CA GLY A 461 -16.90 -20.65 -18.80
C GLY A 461 -15.77 -20.73 -19.83
N GLN A 462 -14.60 -20.16 -19.54
CA GLN A 462 -13.40 -20.25 -20.36
C GLN A 462 -12.64 -21.57 -20.10
N LYS A 463 -11.74 -21.92 -21.01
CA LYS A 463 -10.89 -23.12 -20.90
C LYS A 463 -9.66 -22.93 -19.99
N LYS A 464 -9.33 -21.68 -19.69
CA LYS A 464 -8.14 -21.20 -18.99
C LYS A 464 -8.57 -20.07 -18.07
N PHE A 465 -7.79 -19.84 -17.00
CA PHE A 465 -7.94 -18.67 -16.13
C PHE A 465 -7.30 -17.43 -16.76
N PHE A 466 -6.04 -17.56 -17.21
CA PHE A 466 -5.34 -16.45 -17.86
C PHE A 466 -5.81 -16.31 -19.32
N PRO A 467 -6.19 -15.10 -19.76
CA PRO A 467 -6.43 -14.83 -21.17
C PRO A 467 -5.11 -14.86 -21.96
N ASP A 468 -5.22 -14.87 -23.29
CA ASP A 468 -4.04 -14.74 -24.17
C ASP A 468 -3.58 -13.27 -24.24
N TYR A 469 -4.50 -12.31 -24.13
CA TYR A 469 -4.24 -10.86 -24.07
C TYR A 469 -5.26 -10.15 -23.18
N TYR A 470 -4.91 -8.96 -22.66
CA TYR A 470 -5.89 -7.91 -22.35
C TYR A 470 -5.80 -6.77 -23.37
N VAL A 471 -6.95 -6.21 -23.77
CA VAL A 471 -7.03 -4.96 -24.53
C VAL A 471 -7.55 -3.84 -23.63
N ILE A 472 -6.84 -2.73 -23.55
CA ILE A 472 -7.28 -1.49 -22.89
C ILE A 472 -7.56 -0.45 -23.98
N PRO A 473 -8.83 -0.16 -24.29
CA PRO A 473 -9.19 0.79 -25.34
C PRO A 473 -8.72 2.22 -25.04
N MET A 474 -8.01 2.82 -25.99
CA MET A 474 -7.50 4.20 -25.89
C MET A 474 -8.33 5.21 -26.68
N GLY A 475 -9.37 4.74 -27.37
CA GLY A 475 -10.36 5.58 -28.03
C GLY A 475 -11.10 6.50 -27.05
N LEU A 476 -11.57 7.65 -27.57
CA LEU A 476 -12.42 8.55 -26.81
C LEU A 476 -13.84 7.97 -26.72
N ASP A 477 -14.31 7.76 -25.49
CA ASP A 477 -15.63 7.22 -25.20
C ASP A 477 -16.16 7.92 -23.93
N LYS A 478 -17.46 8.22 -23.90
CA LYS A 478 -18.12 8.82 -22.73
C LYS A 478 -18.31 7.81 -21.58
N ASP A 479 -18.14 6.52 -21.85
CA ASP A 479 -18.25 5.44 -20.87
C ASP A 479 -16.87 4.88 -20.45
N ASN A 480 -15.78 5.64 -20.61
CA ASN A 480 -14.40 5.18 -20.36
C ASN A 480 -13.53 6.31 -19.80
N ASP A 481 -12.89 6.11 -18.65
CA ASP A 481 -11.88 7.02 -18.13
C ASP A 481 -10.55 6.87 -18.90
N SER A 482 -10.44 7.65 -19.97
CA SER A 482 -9.24 7.72 -20.80
C SER A 482 -7.97 8.19 -20.06
N GLN A 483 -8.09 8.90 -18.93
CA GLN A 483 -6.94 9.28 -18.12
C GLN A 483 -6.45 8.09 -17.30
N GLN A 484 -7.35 7.33 -16.68
CA GLN A 484 -6.96 6.13 -15.92
C GLN A 484 -6.46 5.02 -16.84
N ALA A 485 -7.06 4.83 -18.03
CA ALA A 485 -6.52 3.95 -19.08
C ALA A 485 -5.07 4.33 -19.46
N PHE A 486 -4.80 5.62 -19.68
CA PHE A 486 -3.46 6.13 -19.96
C PHE A 486 -2.48 5.96 -18.79
N ASN A 487 -2.94 6.17 -17.55
CA ASN A 487 -2.12 5.99 -16.34
C ASN A 487 -1.59 4.55 -16.20
N MET A 488 -2.28 3.55 -16.80
CA MET A 488 -1.81 2.17 -16.79
C MET A 488 -0.47 1.96 -17.50
N ILE A 489 -0.04 2.85 -18.41
CA ILE A 489 1.27 2.76 -19.09
C ILE A 489 2.41 2.86 -18.07
N GLU A 490 2.46 3.96 -17.30
CA GLU A 490 3.51 4.17 -16.29
C GLU A 490 3.29 3.32 -15.03
N TYR A 491 2.04 2.93 -14.74
CA TYR A 491 1.77 1.94 -13.69
C TYR A 491 2.38 0.58 -14.04
N PHE A 492 2.03 -0.02 -15.19
CA PHE A 492 2.54 -1.35 -15.54
C PHE A 492 4.05 -1.38 -15.74
N LYS A 493 4.61 -0.34 -16.35
CA LYS A 493 6.06 -0.13 -16.46
C LYS A 493 6.75 -0.11 -15.08
N ARG A 494 6.21 0.60 -14.09
CA ARG A 494 6.73 0.60 -12.70
C ARG A 494 6.69 -0.80 -12.07
N ASN A 495 5.70 -1.61 -12.42
CA ASN A 495 5.50 -2.97 -11.89
C ASN A 495 6.08 -4.09 -12.79
N GLY A 496 6.86 -3.75 -13.83
CA GLY A 496 7.53 -4.74 -14.69
C GLY A 496 6.62 -5.50 -15.67
N VAL A 497 5.36 -5.07 -15.81
CA VAL A 497 4.43 -5.62 -16.79
C VAL A 497 4.67 -4.95 -18.14
N VAL A 498 4.89 -5.76 -19.16
CA VAL A 498 5.08 -5.31 -20.54
C VAL A 498 3.71 -4.96 -21.14
N ILE A 499 3.60 -3.74 -21.65
CA ILE A 499 2.43 -3.22 -22.35
C ILE A 499 2.87 -2.67 -23.71
N GLN A 500 2.10 -2.97 -24.75
CA GLN A 500 2.39 -2.61 -26.13
C GLN A 500 1.22 -1.84 -26.73
N GLU A 501 1.43 -1.20 -27.88
CA GLU A 501 0.39 -0.50 -28.63
C GLU A 501 0.07 -1.27 -29.91
N LEU A 502 -1.22 -1.43 -30.20
CA LEU A 502 -1.72 -2.01 -31.45
C LEU A 502 -1.50 -1.04 -32.62
N LYS A 503 -0.74 -1.46 -33.65
CA LYS A 503 -0.27 -0.57 -34.73
C LYS A 503 -1.20 -0.45 -35.95
N GLU A 504 -2.20 -1.31 -36.05
CA GLU A 504 -3.26 -1.31 -37.06
C GLU A 504 -4.56 -1.91 -36.49
N ASP A 505 -5.72 -1.58 -37.07
CA ASP A 505 -7.01 -2.12 -36.63
C ASP A 505 -7.09 -3.65 -36.78
N VAL A 506 -7.66 -4.33 -35.77
CA VAL A 506 -7.85 -5.79 -35.76
C VAL A 506 -9.27 -6.13 -35.32
N GLY A 507 -10.15 -6.35 -36.29
CA GLY A 507 -11.57 -6.57 -36.01
C GLY A 507 -12.21 -5.35 -35.34
N ASN A 508 -12.58 -5.49 -34.06
CA ASN A 508 -13.16 -4.41 -33.27
C ASN A 508 -12.10 -3.51 -32.61
N TYR A 509 -10.87 -4.01 -32.41
CA TYR A 509 -9.79 -3.29 -31.74
C TYR A 509 -9.16 -2.26 -32.68
N LYS A 510 -8.81 -1.10 -32.13
CA LYS A 510 -8.38 0.08 -32.88
C LYS A 510 -6.88 0.28 -32.76
N LYS A 511 -6.28 0.82 -33.84
CA LYS A 511 -4.92 1.35 -33.77
C LYS A 511 -4.77 2.35 -32.63
N GLY A 512 -3.78 2.14 -31.77
CA GLY A 512 -3.52 2.96 -30.59
C GLY A 512 -4.05 2.37 -29.28
N ASP A 513 -4.90 1.34 -29.32
CA ASP A 513 -5.29 0.59 -28.11
C ASP A 513 -4.06 -0.08 -27.47
N LEU A 514 -4.04 -0.14 -26.13
CA LEU A 514 -2.96 -0.80 -25.41
C LEU A 514 -3.26 -2.30 -25.28
N ILE A 515 -2.24 -3.11 -25.48
CA ILE A 515 -2.30 -4.57 -25.45
C ILE A 515 -1.32 -5.07 -24.40
N VAL A 516 -1.83 -5.85 -23.45
CA VAL A 516 -1.03 -6.63 -22.51
C VAL A 516 -1.03 -8.06 -23.04
N ASP A 517 0.03 -8.46 -23.75
CA ASP A 517 0.21 -9.87 -24.13
C ASP A 517 0.58 -10.66 -22.88
N MET A 518 -0.20 -11.70 -22.58
CA MET A 518 -0.01 -12.51 -21.39
C MET A 518 1.17 -13.48 -21.52
N ALA A 519 1.85 -13.54 -22.67
CA ALA A 519 3.11 -14.26 -22.89
C ALA A 519 4.31 -13.49 -22.29
N GLN A 520 4.27 -13.21 -20.99
CA GLN A 520 5.30 -12.44 -20.30
C GLN A 520 5.60 -12.95 -18.89
N ALA A 521 6.81 -12.66 -18.41
CA ALA A 521 7.31 -13.11 -17.10
C ALA A 521 6.45 -12.65 -15.90
N LYS A 522 5.77 -11.49 -16.00
CA LYS A 522 4.94 -10.91 -14.93
C LYS A 522 3.43 -11.11 -15.14
N ARG A 523 3.03 -12.17 -15.86
CA ARG A 523 1.63 -12.48 -16.20
C ARG A 523 0.69 -12.50 -14.98
N GLY A 524 1.12 -13.10 -13.87
CA GLY A 524 0.30 -13.17 -12.64
C GLY A 524 -0.12 -11.80 -12.14
N TYR A 525 0.85 -10.88 -11.95
CA TYR A 525 0.56 -9.50 -11.57
C TYR A 525 -0.29 -8.77 -12.61
N ALA A 526 0.01 -8.94 -13.91
CA ALA A 526 -0.77 -8.30 -14.99
C ALA A 526 -2.26 -8.70 -14.95
N ASN A 527 -2.55 -9.98 -14.68
CA ASN A 527 -3.91 -10.48 -14.55
C ASN A 527 -4.57 -9.97 -13.26
N HIS A 528 -3.86 -10.01 -12.13
CA HIS A 528 -4.34 -9.53 -10.83
C HIS A 528 -4.89 -8.09 -10.86
N ILE A 529 -4.23 -7.21 -11.62
CA ILE A 529 -4.65 -5.81 -11.76
C ILE A 529 -5.91 -5.63 -12.64
N LEU A 530 -6.15 -6.55 -13.60
CA LEU A 530 -7.14 -6.39 -14.68
C LEU A 530 -8.34 -7.35 -14.61
N TYR A 531 -8.24 -8.46 -13.88
CA TYR A 531 -9.35 -9.39 -13.69
C TYR A 531 -10.37 -8.85 -12.70
N LYS A 532 -11.52 -9.52 -12.61
CA LYS A 532 -12.66 -9.05 -11.80
C LYS A 532 -12.50 -9.22 -10.29
N GLY A 533 -11.45 -9.91 -9.84
CA GLY A 533 -11.28 -10.36 -8.45
C GLY A 533 -11.91 -11.73 -8.21
N SER A 534 -11.69 -12.29 -7.02
CA SER A 534 -12.34 -13.51 -6.53
C SER A 534 -13.40 -13.21 -5.46
N ASN A 535 -14.24 -14.20 -5.16
CA ASN A 535 -15.26 -14.13 -4.11
C ASN A 535 -14.87 -15.05 -2.95
N GLU A 536 -14.24 -14.49 -1.92
CA GLU A 536 -13.73 -15.23 -0.77
C GLU A 536 -14.74 -15.34 0.37
N SER A 537 -16.01 -14.96 0.14
CA SER A 537 -17.09 -14.94 1.16
C SER A 537 -17.42 -16.29 1.82
N ALA A 538 -16.77 -17.38 1.41
CA ALA A 538 -16.83 -18.68 2.09
C ALA A 538 -15.98 -18.71 3.38
N TRP A 539 -14.95 -17.87 3.49
CA TRP A 539 -14.04 -17.80 4.63
C TRP A 539 -14.64 -17.04 5.81
N ALA A 540 -14.34 -17.47 7.04
CA ALA A 540 -14.93 -16.90 8.25
C ALA A 540 -14.20 -15.64 8.74
N ALA A 541 -12.89 -15.54 8.48
CA ALA A 541 -12.06 -14.37 8.77
C ALA A 541 -11.08 -14.07 7.62
N MET A 542 -10.78 -12.78 7.42
CA MET A 542 -9.73 -12.27 6.51
C MET A 542 -9.02 -11.08 7.14
N TYR A 543 -7.79 -10.79 6.69
CA TYR A 543 -6.93 -9.78 7.31
C TYR A 543 -7.14 -8.36 6.78
N ALA A 544 -7.54 -8.20 5.52
CA ALA A 544 -7.96 -6.91 4.95
C ALA A 544 -8.83 -7.08 3.69
N GLU A 545 -9.12 -5.95 3.04
CA GLU A 545 -9.67 -5.82 1.69
C GLU A 545 -8.88 -6.63 0.64
N LEU A 546 -9.56 -7.04 -0.43
CA LEU A 546 -9.02 -7.84 -1.54
C LEU A 546 -9.10 -7.12 -2.89
N LEU A 547 -10.07 -6.23 -3.06
CA LEU A 547 -10.44 -5.71 -4.36
C LEU A 547 -9.35 -4.83 -4.97
N VAL A 548 -8.86 -5.27 -6.13
CA VAL A 548 -8.00 -4.50 -7.02
C VAL A 548 -8.79 -4.05 -8.25
N ASN A 549 -9.08 -4.97 -9.20
CA ASN A 549 -9.94 -4.77 -10.39
C ASN A 549 -9.90 -3.32 -10.92
N PHE A 550 -8.72 -2.82 -11.28
CA PHE A 550 -8.54 -1.41 -11.64
C PHE A 550 -9.42 -0.92 -12.80
N PRO A 551 -9.79 -1.74 -13.81
CA PRO A 551 -10.76 -1.33 -14.81
C PRO A 551 -12.06 -0.80 -14.18
N ASP A 552 -12.70 -1.58 -13.33
CA ASP A 552 -13.96 -1.18 -12.67
C ASP A 552 -13.73 -0.11 -11.60
N MET A 553 -12.70 -0.30 -10.76
CA MET A 553 -12.44 0.57 -9.60
C MET A 553 -11.94 1.98 -10.01
N ARG A 554 -11.35 2.11 -11.21
CA ARG A 554 -10.86 3.38 -11.77
C ARG A 554 -11.60 3.82 -13.04
N GLY A 555 -12.62 3.08 -13.48
CA GLY A 555 -13.58 3.52 -14.49
C GLY A 555 -13.11 3.41 -15.94
N PHE A 556 -12.14 2.56 -16.23
CA PHE A 556 -11.66 2.31 -17.59
C PHE A 556 -11.95 0.88 -18.05
N LYS A 557 -11.94 0.64 -19.36
CA LYS A 557 -12.24 -0.68 -19.94
C LYS A 557 -10.97 -1.52 -20.10
N ALA A 558 -11.04 -2.79 -19.71
CA ALA A 558 -10.09 -3.82 -20.11
C ALA A 558 -10.85 -5.09 -20.53
N GLU A 559 -10.54 -5.63 -21.70
CA GLU A 559 -11.21 -6.81 -22.27
C GLU A 559 -10.25 -8.03 -22.26
N PRO A 560 -10.57 -9.14 -21.56
CA PRO A 560 -9.77 -10.36 -21.59
C PRO A 560 -10.05 -11.19 -22.85
N ILE A 561 -9.00 -11.48 -23.62
CA ILE A 561 -9.08 -12.13 -24.93
C ILE A 561 -8.51 -13.55 -24.88
N PHE A 562 -9.38 -14.56 -25.03
CA PHE A 562 -9.02 -15.98 -25.09
C PHE A 562 -8.84 -16.45 -26.54
N LYS A 563 -7.97 -15.76 -27.29
CA LYS A 563 -7.65 -16.07 -28.68
C LYS A 563 -6.16 -15.84 -28.96
N ASP A 564 -5.38 -16.90 -28.80
CA ASP A 564 -3.97 -16.98 -29.18
C ASP A 564 -3.70 -16.40 -30.58
N LYS A 565 -2.56 -15.71 -30.71
CA LYS A 565 -2.04 -15.09 -31.95
C LYS A 565 -2.92 -14.03 -32.63
N LEU A 566 -3.90 -13.47 -31.92
CA LEU A 566 -4.78 -12.44 -32.50
C LEU A 566 -4.02 -11.20 -33.00
N PHE A 567 -2.94 -10.83 -32.31
CA PHE A 567 -2.16 -9.61 -32.58
C PHE A 567 -0.73 -9.87 -33.10
N ASP A 568 -0.42 -11.11 -33.52
CA ASP A 568 0.91 -11.49 -34.02
C ASP A 568 1.41 -10.55 -35.13
N GLY A 569 2.59 -9.95 -34.91
CA GLY A 569 3.21 -9.01 -35.85
C GLY A 569 2.59 -7.62 -35.92
N LYS A 570 1.62 -7.29 -35.06
CA LYS A 570 0.85 -6.02 -35.09
C LYS A 570 1.08 -5.12 -33.86
N LEU A 571 1.87 -5.59 -32.89
CA LEU A 571 2.21 -4.87 -31.67
C LEU A 571 3.54 -4.13 -31.81
N GLY A 572 3.68 -3.01 -31.10
CA GLY A 572 4.95 -2.28 -30.98
C GLY A 572 4.99 -1.39 -29.75
N GLU A 573 6.06 -0.61 -29.59
CA GLU A 573 6.22 0.30 -28.44
C GLU A 573 5.09 1.31 -28.32
N VAL A 574 4.73 1.68 -27.09
CA VAL A 574 3.67 2.66 -26.82
C VAL A 574 4.14 4.07 -27.20
N THR A 575 3.41 4.72 -28.11
CA THR A 575 3.70 6.08 -28.60
C THR A 575 2.76 7.14 -28.02
N ALA A 576 1.81 6.74 -27.17
CA ALA A 576 0.91 7.66 -26.49
C ALA A 576 1.67 8.53 -25.48
N LEU A 577 1.76 9.83 -25.76
CA LEU A 577 2.40 10.82 -24.86
C LEU A 577 1.42 11.51 -23.90
N ARG A 578 0.10 11.35 -24.12
CA ARG A 578 -0.96 11.89 -23.26
C ARG A 578 -2.27 11.13 -23.46
N ALA A 579 -3.11 11.12 -22.43
CA ALA A 579 -4.47 10.59 -22.50
C ALA A 579 -5.32 11.25 -23.60
N THR A 580 -6.11 10.41 -24.28
CA THR A 580 -7.07 10.81 -25.31
C THR A 580 -8.11 11.78 -24.75
N ARG A 581 -8.61 12.70 -25.57
CA ARG A 581 -9.55 13.74 -25.20
C ARG A 581 -10.25 14.28 -26.43
N THR A 582 -11.30 15.06 -26.25
CA THR A 582 -12.01 15.73 -27.36
C THR A 582 -11.03 16.57 -28.19
N ARG A 583 -11.09 16.47 -29.53
CA ARG A 583 -10.17 17.18 -30.45
C ARG A 583 -10.89 18.14 -31.39
N ASP A 584 -11.97 17.68 -32.01
CA ASP A 584 -12.68 18.43 -33.04
C ASP A 584 -13.74 19.34 -32.42
N ILE A 585 -13.31 20.55 -32.04
CA ILE A 585 -14.17 21.54 -31.38
C ILE A 585 -15.00 22.29 -32.42
N ASN A 586 -16.33 22.19 -32.31
CA ASN A 586 -17.26 22.94 -33.12
C ASN A 586 -17.51 24.33 -32.51
N TYR A 587 -16.68 25.30 -32.90
CA TYR A 587 -16.81 26.70 -32.48
C TYR A 587 -18.11 27.40 -32.92
N SER A 588 -19.00 26.74 -33.69
CA SER A 588 -20.36 27.24 -33.95
C SER A 588 -21.36 26.85 -32.88
N ALA A 589 -21.03 25.90 -31.99
CA ALA A 589 -21.79 25.65 -30.77
C ALA A 589 -21.41 26.69 -29.71
N PRO A 590 -22.38 27.32 -29.01
CA PRO A 590 -22.10 28.26 -27.94
C PRO A 590 -21.57 27.59 -26.64
N TYR A 591 -21.98 26.35 -26.40
CA TYR A 591 -21.66 25.60 -25.18
C TYR A 591 -21.22 24.17 -25.51
N TYR A 592 -20.62 23.51 -24.53
CA TYR A 592 -20.28 22.09 -24.53
C TYR A 592 -20.77 21.43 -23.24
N VAL A 593 -21.27 20.19 -23.34
CA VAL A 593 -21.53 19.30 -22.21
C VAL A 593 -20.27 18.47 -21.97
N ILE A 594 -19.57 18.69 -20.86
CA ILE A 594 -18.53 17.80 -20.33
C ILE A 594 -19.24 16.64 -19.65
N ALA A 595 -19.03 15.42 -20.13
CA ALA A 595 -19.58 14.23 -19.48
C ALA A 595 -18.89 13.98 -18.13
N ASN A 596 -19.67 13.60 -17.10
CA ASN A 596 -19.16 13.36 -15.75
C ASN A 596 -18.54 11.96 -15.62
N THR A 597 -17.47 11.68 -16.37
CA THR A 597 -16.97 10.30 -16.56
C THR A 597 -15.82 9.90 -15.63
N SER A 598 -15.16 10.88 -15.03
CA SER A 598 -13.79 10.76 -14.51
C SER A 598 -13.50 11.79 -13.42
N ASP A 599 -12.46 11.53 -12.64
CA ASP A 599 -11.89 12.52 -11.72
C ASP A 599 -11.38 13.77 -12.49
N SER A 600 -10.92 13.56 -13.72
CA SER A 600 -10.44 14.59 -14.64
C SER A 600 -11.55 15.56 -15.07
N ALA A 601 -12.78 15.09 -15.27
CA ALA A 601 -13.94 15.95 -15.55
C ALA A 601 -14.24 16.88 -14.36
N VAL A 602 -14.27 16.33 -13.14
CA VAL A 602 -14.54 17.11 -11.91
C VAL A 602 -13.42 18.13 -11.63
N LYS A 603 -12.15 17.74 -11.82
CA LYS A 603 -11.00 18.66 -11.71
C LYS A 603 -11.09 19.80 -12.72
N ALA A 604 -11.45 19.51 -13.96
CA ALA A 604 -11.65 20.52 -15.02
C ALA A 604 -12.76 21.52 -14.67
N VAL A 605 -13.87 21.03 -14.12
CA VAL A 605 -14.99 21.85 -13.63
C VAL A 605 -14.54 22.76 -12.48
N ASN A 606 -13.87 22.22 -11.47
CA ASN A 606 -13.35 23.01 -10.35
C ASN A 606 -12.30 24.05 -10.80
N GLN A 607 -11.48 23.74 -11.82
CA GLN A 607 -10.59 24.73 -12.45
C GLN A 607 -11.38 25.86 -13.13
N ALA A 608 -12.39 25.54 -13.94
CA ALA A 608 -13.21 26.54 -14.62
C ALA A 608 -13.94 27.46 -13.62
N ILE A 609 -14.50 26.90 -12.56
CA ILE A 609 -15.15 27.62 -11.47
C ILE A 609 -14.17 28.60 -10.79
N ARG A 610 -12.96 28.14 -10.43
CA ARG A 610 -11.90 29.01 -9.86
C ARG A 610 -11.47 30.14 -10.81
N GLN A 611 -11.52 29.91 -12.12
CA GLN A 611 -11.24 30.91 -13.14
C GLN A 611 -12.42 31.89 -13.39
N GLY A 612 -13.47 31.83 -12.57
CA GLY A 612 -14.66 32.69 -12.70
C GLY A 612 -15.52 32.37 -13.91
N LYS A 613 -15.38 31.18 -14.50
CA LYS A 613 -16.22 30.72 -15.62
C LYS A 613 -17.55 30.20 -15.09
N LYS A 614 -18.60 30.38 -15.89
CA LYS A 614 -19.91 29.78 -15.58
C LYS A 614 -19.88 28.29 -15.94
N VAL A 615 -20.15 27.46 -14.95
CA VAL A 615 -20.41 26.02 -15.13
C VAL A 615 -21.81 25.73 -14.62
N TYR A 616 -22.56 24.88 -15.29
CA TYR A 616 -23.91 24.47 -14.90
C TYR A 616 -24.01 22.94 -14.79
N LEU A 617 -24.87 22.43 -13.91
CA LEU A 617 -25.20 20.99 -13.88
C LEU A 617 -26.22 20.66 -14.98
N THR A 618 -26.08 19.48 -15.58
CA THR A 618 -27.09 18.81 -16.40
C THR A 618 -27.26 17.36 -15.91
N GLU A 619 -28.25 16.62 -16.43
CA GLU A 619 -28.58 15.26 -15.98
C GLU A 619 -27.35 14.34 -15.97
N ASP A 620 -26.51 14.39 -17.01
CA ASP A 620 -25.34 13.54 -17.20
C ASP A 620 -24.03 14.35 -17.43
N GLY A 621 -23.84 15.45 -16.69
CA GLY A 621 -22.58 16.19 -16.74
C GLY A 621 -22.64 17.67 -16.37
N TYR A 622 -21.72 18.41 -17.00
CA TYR A 622 -21.46 19.83 -16.71
C TYR A 622 -21.46 20.64 -18.00
N ILE A 623 -22.11 21.80 -18.01
CA ILE A 623 -22.15 22.68 -19.19
C ILE A 623 -21.22 23.87 -18.99
N VAL A 624 -20.35 24.12 -19.96
CA VAL A 624 -19.47 25.30 -20.03
C VAL A 624 -19.55 25.94 -21.42
N ASP A 625 -19.13 27.21 -21.54
CA ASP A 625 -18.99 27.84 -22.86
C ASP A 625 -17.87 27.18 -23.68
N THR A 626 -18.00 27.20 -25.01
CA THR A 626 -17.06 26.51 -25.91
C THR A 626 -15.60 26.99 -25.78
N SER A 627 -15.37 28.26 -25.40
CA SER A 627 -14.00 28.76 -25.18
C SER A 627 -13.39 28.19 -23.89
N THR A 628 -14.19 28.07 -22.83
CA THR A 628 -13.78 27.41 -21.58
C THR A 628 -13.51 25.92 -21.83
N PHE A 629 -14.39 25.20 -22.53
CA PHE A 629 -14.15 23.80 -22.89
C PHE A 629 -12.84 23.61 -23.68
N ALA A 630 -12.61 24.44 -24.69
CA ALA A 630 -11.39 24.39 -25.50
C ALA A 630 -10.11 24.57 -24.68
N ASN A 631 -10.12 25.47 -23.69
CA ASN A 631 -8.98 25.70 -22.82
C ASN A 631 -8.73 24.52 -21.86
N LEU A 632 -9.77 23.90 -21.30
CA LEU A 632 -9.65 22.78 -20.37
C LEU A 632 -9.00 21.53 -20.99
N LEU A 633 -9.15 21.33 -22.31
CA LEU A 633 -8.53 20.23 -23.05
C LEU A 633 -6.99 20.29 -23.12
N GLY A 634 -6.37 21.41 -22.74
CA GLY A 634 -4.93 21.49 -22.52
C GLY A 634 -4.49 20.57 -21.38
N ASP A 635 -5.11 20.75 -20.22
CA ASP A 635 -4.72 20.12 -18.96
C ASP A 635 -5.42 18.77 -18.74
N TYR A 636 -6.69 18.65 -19.13
CA TYR A 636 -7.55 17.52 -18.76
C TYR A 636 -7.95 16.63 -19.95
N ALA A 637 -8.04 15.33 -19.68
CA ALA A 637 -8.56 14.35 -20.61
C ALA A 637 -10.07 14.20 -20.43
N ILE A 638 -10.84 15.03 -21.14
CA ILE A 638 -12.31 15.09 -21.02
C ILE A 638 -13.02 14.81 -22.35
N TYR A 639 -14.12 14.07 -22.23
CA TYR A 639 -15.15 13.92 -23.25
C TYR A 639 -16.09 15.13 -23.20
N GLY A 640 -16.53 15.65 -24.35
CA GLY A 640 -17.65 16.56 -24.37
C GLY A 640 -18.34 16.73 -25.71
N ASP A 641 -19.66 16.91 -25.64
CA ASP A 641 -20.57 17.09 -26.78
C ASP A 641 -20.92 18.56 -27.00
N ALA A 642 -21.04 18.95 -28.27
CA ALA A 642 -21.45 20.30 -28.67
C ALA A 642 -22.93 20.58 -28.34
N LEU A 643 -23.22 21.67 -27.63
CA LEU A 643 -24.55 22.03 -27.17
C LEU A 643 -25.08 23.31 -27.87
N TYR A 644 -26.20 23.15 -28.58
CA TYR A 644 -26.89 24.22 -29.33
C TYR A 644 -28.09 24.80 -28.57
N LYS A 645 -27.97 24.93 -27.25
CA LYS A 645 -28.97 25.49 -26.34
C LYS A 645 -28.32 26.40 -25.31
N VAL A 646 -29.09 27.33 -24.76
CA VAL A 646 -28.64 28.23 -23.70
C VAL A 646 -29.00 27.60 -22.34
N PRO A 647 -28.02 27.34 -21.44
CA PRO A 647 -28.29 26.93 -20.08
C PRO A 647 -28.74 28.14 -19.24
N GLU A 648 -29.91 28.02 -18.62
CA GLU A 648 -30.43 28.97 -17.63
C GLU A 648 -30.62 28.30 -16.27
N GLY A 649 -30.29 29.00 -15.19
CA GLY A 649 -30.32 28.45 -13.84
C GLY A 649 -29.11 28.89 -13.01
N PRO A 650 -28.94 28.32 -11.80
CA PRO A 650 -27.78 28.59 -10.97
C PRO A 650 -26.52 27.99 -11.61
N SER A 651 -25.47 28.81 -11.74
CA SER A 651 -24.14 28.30 -12.05
C SER A 651 -23.47 27.79 -10.78
N LEU A 652 -22.69 26.72 -10.88
CA LEU A 652 -21.83 26.23 -9.82
C LEU A 652 -20.85 27.31 -9.35
N LYS A 653 -20.52 27.26 -8.05
CA LYS A 653 -19.55 28.12 -7.38
C LYS A 653 -18.45 27.27 -6.75
N ALA A 654 -17.34 27.89 -6.36
CA ALA A 654 -16.37 27.23 -5.50
C ALA A 654 -17.04 26.93 -4.15
N LEU A 655 -16.78 25.73 -3.61
CA LEU A 655 -17.41 25.22 -2.41
C LEU A 655 -16.34 24.81 -1.41
N LYS A 656 -16.49 25.31 -0.17
CA LYS A 656 -15.70 24.88 0.98
C LYS A 656 -16.32 23.66 1.63
N VAL A 657 -15.52 22.64 1.92
CA VAL A 657 -15.99 21.38 2.51
C VAL A 657 -15.36 21.17 3.89
N TYR A 658 -16.20 21.00 4.90
CA TYR A 658 -15.75 20.49 6.20
C TYR A 658 -15.91 18.97 6.23
N ALA A 659 -14.80 18.26 6.33
CA ALA A 659 -14.73 16.82 6.48
C ALA A 659 -13.86 16.52 7.71
N PRO A 660 -14.45 16.31 8.91
CA PRO A 660 -13.68 16.21 10.15
C PRO A 660 -12.66 15.06 10.06
N PRO A 661 -11.43 15.26 10.57
CA PRO A 661 -10.48 14.18 10.70
C PRO A 661 -11.00 13.13 11.70
N HIS A 662 -10.38 11.96 11.67
CA HIS A 662 -10.63 10.94 12.68
C HIS A 662 -9.38 10.13 12.98
N GLN A 663 -9.27 9.68 14.22
CA GLN A 663 -8.28 8.72 14.66
C GLN A 663 -8.77 7.29 14.39
N PHE A 664 -8.12 6.59 13.46
CA PHE A 664 -8.15 5.13 13.46
C PHE A 664 -7.46 4.62 14.73
N TYR A 665 -8.04 3.64 15.41
CA TYR A 665 -7.47 3.05 16.63
C TYR A 665 -6.03 2.54 16.43
N TRP A 666 -5.76 1.93 15.27
CA TRP A 666 -4.44 1.41 14.91
C TRP A 666 -3.42 2.50 14.55
N ALA A 667 -3.87 3.66 14.04
CA ALA A 667 -2.98 4.77 13.64
C ALA A 667 -2.46 5.57 14.85
N GLY A 668 -3.25 5.66 15.93
CA GLY A 668 -2.87 6.36 17.15
C GLY A 668 -2.82 7.89 17.06
N VAL A 669 -3.09 8.48 15.89
CA VAL A 669 -3.16 9.94 15.64
C VAL A 669 -4.40 10.30 14.82
N ASP A 670 -4.91 11.52 14.95
CA ASP A 670 -5.96 12.03 14.07
C ASP A 670 -5.43 12.13 12.63
N SER A 671 -6.23 11.66 11.67
CA SER A 671 -5.90 11.63 10.25
C SER A 671 -7.03 12.21 9.41
N PRO A 672 -6.73 12.84 8.25
CA PRO A 672 -7.74 13.16 7.24
C PRO A 672 -8.57 11.92 6.88
N THR A 673 -9.86 12.11 6.64
CA THR A 673 -10.73 11.06 6.08
C THR A 673 -10.34 10.78 4.62
N HIS A 674 -10.58 9.56 4.14
CA HIS A 674 -10.30 9.23 2.74
C HIS A 674 -11.07 10.15 1.79
N THR A 675 -12.29 10.54 2.15
CA THR A 675 -13.10 11.49 1.40
C THR A 675 -12.56 12.92 1.44
N ALA A 676 -11.97 13.39 2.54
CA ALA A 676 -11.29 14.70 2.55
C ALA A 676 -10.10 14.71 1.57
N LEU A 677 -9.31 13.64 1.54
CA LEU A 677 -8.18 13.49 0.60
C LEU A 677 -8.67 13.41 -0.85
N ALA A 678 -9.70 12.61 -1.13
CA ALA A 678 -10.29 12.50 -2.47
C ALA A 678 -10.86 13.84 -2.96
N LEU A 679 -11.65 14.55 -2.14
CA LEU A 679 -12.20 15.86 -2.50
C LEU A 679 -11.10 16.92 -2.70
N LYS A 680 -10.05 16.93 -1.87
CA LYS A 680 -8.88 17.78 -2.10
C LYS A 680 -8.20 17.46 -3.44
N ASN A 681 -8.05 16.19 -3.79
CA ASN A 681 -7.50 15.75 -5.08
C ASN A 681 -8.40 16.14 -6.27
N LEU A 682 -9.72 16.18 -6.09
CA LEU A 682 -10.68 16.71 -7.09
C LEU A 682 -10.68 18.25 -7.17
N GLY A 683 -9.94 18.93 -6.30
CA GLY A 683 -9.82 20.37 -6.25
C GLY A 683 -11.00 21.06 -5.55
N PHE A 684 -11.55 20.48 -4.49
CA PHE A 684 -12.39 21.21 -3.54
C PHE A 684 -11.54 21.82 -2.41
N ASP A 685 -12.01 22.92 -1.83
CA ASP A 685 -11.33 23.60 -0.73
C ASP A 685 -11.75 22.95 0.60
N ILE A 686 -10.86 22.15 1.21
CA ILE A 686 -11.11 21.57 2.53
C ILE A 686 -10.83 22.61 3.62
N VAL A 687 -11.74 22.76 4.58
CA VAL A 687 -11.65 23.69 5.71
C VAL A 687 -11.73 22.97 7.05
N ASP A 688 -11.21 23.60 8.10
CA ASP A 688 -11.05 23.01 9.44
C ASP A 688 -12.30 23.14 10.34
N THR A 689 -13.29 23.95 9.94
CA THR A 689 -14.50 24.21 10.75
C THR A 689 -15.80 24.13 9.94
N PRO A 690 -16.93 23.70 10.54
CA PRO A 690 -18.23 23.64 9.86
C PRO A 690 -18.84 25.02 9.57
N ASP A 691 -18.36 26.10 10.20
CA ASP A 691 -18.85 27.46 9.98
C ASP A 691 -18.26 28.09 8.70
N GLU A 692 -17.00 27.78 8.39
CA GLU A 692 -16.34 28.17 7.13
C GLU A 692 -16.86 27.41 5.90
N ALA A 693 -17.50 26.27 6.10
CA ALA A 693 -17.91 25.37 5.03
C ALA A 693 -19.23 25.75 4.34
N ASP A 694 -19.34 25.44 3.06
CA ASP A 694 -20.61 25.35 2.33
C ASP A 694 -21.28 23.98 2.51
N VAL A 695 -20.48 22.91 2.58
CA VAL A 695 -20.94 21.51 2.64
C VAL A 695 -20.21 20.75 3.75
N ILE A 696 -20.90 19.85 4.45
CA ILE A 696 -20.32 19.00 5.49
C ILE A 696 -20.31 17.54 5.02
N VAL A 697 -19.20 16.83 5.20
CA VAL A 697 -19.03 15.42 4.79
C VAL A 697 -18.60 14.58 5.99
N LEU A 698 -19.38 13.55 6.33
CA LEU A 698 -19.21 12.72 7.52
C LEU A 698 -18.92 11.27 7.10
N GLU A 699 -17.68 10.81 7.33
CA GLU A 699 -17.20 9.45 7.02
C GLU A 699 -17.06 8.56 8.27
N SER A 700 -16.82 9.17 9.44
CA SER A 700 -16.59 8.46 10.70
C SER A 700 -17.74 8.64 11.70
N ASN A 701 -17.70 7.90 12.81
CA ASN A 701 -18.66 8.03 13.92
C ASN A 701 -18.41 9.25 14.83
N LYS A 702 -17.42 10.10 14.54
CA LYS A 702 -16.95 11.22 15.39
C LYS A 702 -17.73 12.53 15.16
N PHE A 703 -19.05 12.48 15.26
CA PHE A 703 -19.92 13.67 15.22
C PHE A 703 -21.14 13.53 16.14
N ASP A 704 -21.90 14.61 16.37
CA ASP A 704 -23.13 14.60 17.16
C ASP A 704 -24.30 15.35 16.47
N LYS A 705 -25.46 15.46 17.13
CA LYS A 705 -26.68 16.06 16.56
C LYS A 705 -26.52 17.53 16.14
N SER A 706 -25.57 18.27 16.72
CA SER A 706 -25.40 19.71 16.50
C SER A 706 -24.91 20.05 15.10
N ILE A 707 -24.20 19.15 14.42
CA ILE A 707 -23.69 19.40 13.06
C ILE A 707 -24.76 19.25 11.98
N LEU A 708 -25.79 18.42 12.24
CA LEU A 708 -26.80 18.02 11.27
C LEU A 708 -27.86 19.11 11.09
N GLY A 709 -28.14 19.48 9.84
CA GLY A 709 -29.12 20.53 9.51
C GLY A 709 -28.60 21.95 9.76
N ARG A 710 -27.28 22.17 9.75
CA ARG A 710 -26.63 23.51 9.67
C ARG A 710 -26.28 23.92 8.24
N LYS A 711 -26.02 22.94 7.38
CA LYS A 711 -25.50 23.03 6.01
C LYS A 711 -25.97 21.78 5.23
N PRO A 712 -25.95 21.79 3.89
CA PRO A 712 -25.95 20.57 3.09
C PRO A 712 -24.96 19.55 3.67
N THR A 713 -25.42 18.32 3.90
CA THR A 713 -24.64 17.28 4.60
C THR A 713 -24.60 15.99 3.78
N ILE A 714 -23.43 15.36 3.76
CA ILE A 714 -23.16 14.07 3.12
C ILE A 714 -22.74 13.10 4.23
N VAL A 715 -23.41 11.96 4.32
CA VAL A 715 -23.07 10.86 5.23
C VAL A 715 -22.63 9.68 4.37
N VAL A 716 -21.38 9.25 4.52
CA VAL A 716 -20.74 8.28 3.64
C VAL A 716 -20.11 7.14 4.45
N GLY A 717 -20.33 5.90 4.02
CA GLY A 717 -19.82 4.69 4.67
C GLY A 717 -20.61 4.25 5.90
N GLY A 718 -20.52 2.95 6.20
CA GLY A 718 -21.27 2.32 7.30
C GLY A 718 -21.06 2.97 8.68
N SER A 719 -19.85 3.43 9.00
CA SER A 719 -19.53 4.02 10.32
C SER A 719 -20.30 5.31 10.61
N ALA A 720 -20.33 6.25 9.65
CA ALA A 720 -21.12 7.48 9.78
C ALA A 720 -22.63 7.21 9.67
N MET A 721 -23.04 6.23 8.85
CA MET A 721 -24.45 5.84 8.68
C MET A 721 -25.04 5.26 9.98
N GLN A 722 -24.33 4.33 10.64
CA GLN A 722 -24.68 3.79 11.96
C GLN A 722 -24.68 4.87 13.04
N ARG A 723 -23.79 5.87 12.94
CA ARG A 723 -23.80 7.02 13.85
C ARG A 723 -25.05 7.88 13.66
N LEU A 724 -25.46 8.16 12.41
CA LEU A 724 -26.67 8.92 12.09
C LEU A 724 -27.93 8.25 12.65
N GLU A 725 -28.06 6.94 12.47
CA GLU A 725 -29.14 6.11 13.00
C GLU A 725 -29.16 6.14 14.53
N LYS A 726 -28.02 5.86 15.20
CA LYS A 726 -27.88 5.94 16.67
C LYS A 726 -28.18 7.32 17.26
N LEU A 727 -28.03 8.39 16.49
CA LEU A 727 -28.44 9.73 16.92
C LEU A 727 -29.95 9.92 16.90
N GLY A 728 -30.74 9.09 16.20
CA GLY A 728 -32.21 9.14 16.21
C GLY A 728 -32.73 10.52 15.84
N VAL A 729 -32.30 11.04 14.69
CA VAL A 729 -32.70 12.36 14.17
C VAL A 729 -33.52 12.31 12.88
N LEU A 730 -33.59 11.14 12.23
CA LEU A 730 -34.39 10.90 11.04
C LEU A 730 -35.45 9.84 11.35
N ASP A 731 -36.71 10.26 11.43
CA ASP A 731 -37.81 9.35 11.73
C ASP A 731 -37.99 8.31 10.62
N GLY A 732 -37.91 7.03 10.99
CA GLY A 732 -38.04 5.90 10.06
C GLY A 732 -36.79 5.62 9.20
N PHE A 733 -35.64 6.26 9.48
CA PHE A 733 -34.35 5.79 9.00
C PHE A 733 -33.93 4.54 9.77
N ASP A 734 -33.50 3.51 9.06
CA ASP A 734 -33.03 2.25 9.61
C ASP A 734 -31.76 1.83 8.86
N ALA A 735 -30.65 1.77 9.58
CA ALA A 735 -29.35 1.40 9.07
C ALA A 735 -28.96 0.05 9.68
N GLU A 736 -28.86 -0.98 8.85
CA GLU A 736 -28.50 -2.32 9.32
C GLU A 736 -27.04 -2.65 8.95
N ARG A 737 -26.52 -3.69 9.60
CA ARG A 737 -25.20 -4.26 9.35
C ARG A 737 -25.21 -5.75 9.68
N PHE A 738 -24.36 -6.54 9.03
CA PHE A 738 -24.09 -7.89 9.49
C PHE A 738 -23.38 -7.90 10.86
N SER A 739 -23.63 -8.96 11.64
CA SER A 739 -22.81 -9.27 12.82
C SER A 739 -21.37 -9.52 12.38
N GLY A 740 -20.40 -8.86 13.00
CA GLY A 740 -18.99 -8.89 12.58
C GLY A 740 -18.67 -8.08 11.31
N GLY A 741 -19.66 -7.69 10.51
CA GLY A 741 -19.48 -6.98 9.24
C GLY A 741 -19.07 -5.51 9.35
N SER A 742 -18.20 -5.14 10.29
CA SER A 742 -17.55 -3.82 10.28
C SER A 742 -16.67 -3.65 9.04
N ASP A 743 -15.97 -4.73 8.67
CA ASP A 743 -14.79 -4.71 7.80
C ASP A 743 -14.94 -5.65 6.57
N PHE A 744 -16.18 -6.00 6.20
CA PHE A 744 -16.48 -6.77 4.98
C PHE A 744 -16.29 -5.92 3.73
N GLU A 745 -15.82 -6.54 2.65
CA GLU A 745 -15.60 -5.87 1.37
C GLU A 745 -16.42 -6.50 0.23
N GLY A 746 -16.91 -5.67 -0.68
CA GLY A 746 -17.59 -6.15 -1.87
C GLY A 746 -17.67 -5.12 -3.00
N LEU A 747 -17.54 -5.62 -4.22
CA LEU A 747 -17.95 -4.97 -5.45
C LEU A 747 -19.22 -5.66 -5.94
N MET A 748 -20.29 -4.89 -6.13
CA MET A 748 -21.61 -5.41 -6.49
C MET A 748 -22.23 -4.66 -7.67
N LYS A 749 -23.06 -5.34 -8.46
CA LYS A 749 -23.99 -4.72 -9.41
C LYS A 749 -25.15 -4.07 -8.65
N ALA A 750 -25.45 -2.83 -8.99
CA ALA A 750 -26.52 -2.02 -8.40
C ALA A 750 -27.47 -1.49 -9.47
N ILE A 751 -28.72 -1.26 -9.06
CA ILE A 751 -29.74 -0.55 -9.81
C ILE A 751 -29.74 0.91 -9.33
N ILE A 752 -29.34 1.83 -10.20
CA ILE A 752 -29.17 3.26 -9.91
C ILE A 752 -30.24 4.06 -10.66
N ASP A 753 -30.74 5.14 -10.06
CA ASP A 753 -31.63 6.09 -10.73
C ASP A 753 -30.84 7.07 -11.61
N ASP A 754 -30.39 6.60 -12.79
CA ASP A 754 -29.56 7.31 -13.78
C ASP A 754 -30.21 8.57 -14.42
N LYS A 755 -31.25 9.12 -13.80
CA LYS A 755 -31.89 10.41 -14.12
C LYS A 755 -31.76 11.43 -12.99
N ASP A 756 -31.19 11.07 -11.84
CA ASP A 756 -30.95 11.99 -10.73
C ASP A 756 -29.55 12.65 -10.85
N PRO A 757 -29.41 13.97 -10.71
CA PRO A 757 -28.10 14.64 -10.75
C PRO A 757 -27.09 14.11 -9.73
N LEU A 758 -27.55 13.58 -8.59
CA LEU A 758 -26.65 12.99 -7.59
C LEU A 758 -25.97 11.71 -8.10
N THR A 759 -26.55 11.03 -9.09
CA THR A 759 -26.02 9.84 -9.74
C THR A 759 -25.43 10.13 -11.13
N SER A 760 -25.26 11.40 -11.50
CA SER A 760 -24.71 11.82 -12.79
C SER A 760 -23.39 11.09 -13.12
N GLY A 761 -23.25 10.56 -14.34
CA GLY A 761 -22.10 9.75 -14.76
C GLY A 761 -22.17 8.25 -14.42
N TYR A 762 -23.21 7.78 -13.73
CA TYR A 762 -23.48 6.34 -13.53
C TYR A 762 -24.68 5.88 -14.35
N LYS A 763 -24.68 4.61 -14.74
CA LYS A 763 -25.76 4.00 -15.53
C LYS A 763 -26.79 3.32 -14.62
N LYS A 764 -27.98 3.02 -15.15
CA LYS A 764 -28.99 2.28 -14.40
C LYS A 764 -28.50 0.94 -13.85
N ASN A 765 -27.70 0.20 -14.63
CA ASN A 765 -27.09 -1.06 -14.21
C ASN A 765 -25.58 -0.84 -14.15
N ASP A 766 -25.07 -0.48 -12.97
CA ASP A 766 -23.69 -0.07 -12.76
C ASP A 766 -23.19 -0.62 -11.42
N LEU A 767 -22.03 -0.16 -10.94
CA LEU A 767 -21.36 -0.74 -9.79
C LEU A 767 -21.63 0.01 -8.48
N PHE A 768 -21.55 -0.73 -7.38
CA PHE A 768 -21.52 -0.24 -6.02
C PHE A 768 -20.36 -0.93 -5.28
N TYR A 769 -19.55 -0.15 -4.58
CA TYR A 769 -18.43 -0.63 -3.77
C TYR A 769 -18.59 -0.24 -2.30
N SER A 770 -18.26 -1.15 -1.40
CA SER A 770 -18.20 -0.93 0.05
C SER A 770 -17.10 -1.77 0.70
N ASN A 771 -16.40 -1.20 1.68
CA ASN A 771 -15.59 -1.93 2.66
C ASN A 771 -16.23 -1.88 4.07
N SER A 772 -17.56 -1.81 4.11
CA SER A 772 -18.36 -1.98 5.32
C SER A 772 -19.61 -2.81 5.05
N GLY A 773 -19.95 -3.72 5.96
CA GLY A 773 -21.02 -4.72 5.85
C GLY A 773 -22.45 -4.18 5.99
N ASN A 774 -22.70 -2.97 5.49
CA ASN A 774 -23.79 -2.07 5.85
C ASN A 774 -24.80 -1.83 4.72
N TRP A 775 -26.08 -1.60 5.08
CA TRP A 775 -27.11 -1.16 4.14
C TRP A 775 -28.20 -0.32 4.85
N ILE A 776 -29.05 0.31 4.06
CA ILE A 776 -30.24 1.04 4.52
C ILE A 776 -31.41 0.06 4.45
N ALA A 777 -31.94 -0.35 5.60
CA ALA A 777 -33.08 -1.26 5.68
C ALA A 777 -34.40 -0.52 5.43
N LYS A 778 -34.45 0.77 5.82
CA LYS A 778 -35.60 1.64 5.63
C LYS A 778 -35.17 3.08 5.41
N ALA A 779 -35.70 3.69 4.35
CA ALA A 779 -35.56 5.11 4.09
C ALA A 779 -36.68 5.91 4.82
N PRO A 780 -36.40 7.14 5.31
CA PRO A 780 -37.45 8.04 5.79
C PRO A 780 -38.45 8.39 4.68
N ALA A 781 -39.70 8.69 5.06
CA ALA A 781 -40.77 8.95 4.10
C ALA A 781 -40.54 10.16 3.18
N ASN A 782 -39.67 11.10 3.57
CA ASN A 782 -39.30 12.28 2.79
C ASN A 782 -37.97 12.13 2.02
N PHE A 783 -37.46 10.91 1.88
CA PHE A 783 -36.22 10.59 1.17
C PHE A 783 -36.51 9.75 -0.08
N LYS A 784 -35.81 10.08 -1.17
CA LYS A 784 -35.78 9.33 -2.43
C LYS A 784 -34.71 8.24 -2.35
N THR A 785 -35.01 7.05 -2.87
CA THR A 785 -34.00 6.01 -3.11
C THR A 785 -33.27 6.29 -4.42
N LEU A 786 -31.93 6.27 -4.38
CA LEU A 786 -31.07 6.54 -5.53
C LEU A 786 -30.33 5.30 -6.04
N ALA A 787 -30.05 4.34 -5.16
CA ALA A 787 -29.45 3.07 -5.54
C ALA A 787 -29.87 1.92 -4.61
N THR A 788 -30.08 0.74 -5.21
CA THR A 788 -30.27 -0.55 -4.53
C THR A 788 -29.31 -1.59 -5.11
N ILE A 789 -28.88 -2.56 -4.33
CA ILE A 789 -28.20 -3.75 -4.86
C ILE A 789 -29.18 -4.51 -5.78
N ALA A 790 -28.69 -5.06 -6.91
CA ALA A 790 -29.54 -5.81 -7.83
C ALA A 790 -30.15 -7.07 -7.17
N ASP A 791 -31.20 -7.61 -7.77
CA ASP A 791 -32.00 -8.71 -7.19
C ASP A 791 -31.28 -10.08 -7.26
N SER A 792 -30.37 -10.23 -8.21
CA SER A 792 -29.71 -11.47 -8.60
C SER A 792 -28.37 -11.17 -9.28
N ASP A 793 -27.45 -12.15 -9.29
CA ASP A 793 -26.13 -12.04 -9.96
C ASP A 793 -25.34 -10.77 -9.58
N TYR A 794 -25.54 -10.23 -8.38
CA TYR A 794 -25.00 -8.91 -8.02
C TYR A 794 -23.56 -8.95 -7.51
N TYR A 795 -23.16 -9.97 -6.75
CA TYR A 795 -21.84 -9.99 -6.11
C TYR A 795 -20.75 -10.36 -7.13
N ILE A 796 -19.75 -9.50 -7.30
CA ILE A 796 -18.66 -9.69 -8.27
C ILE A 796 -17.44 -10.30 -7.58
N ALA A 797 -16.90 -9.60 -6.57
CA ALA A 797 -15.69 -9.99 -5.87
C ALA A 797 -15.57 -9.30 -4.50
N GLY A 798 -14.65 -9.79 -3.67
CA GLY A 798 -14.39 -9.33 -2.30
C GLY A 798 -14.59 -10.43 -1.25
N TRP A 799 -14.70 -10.02 0.01
CA TRP A 799 -15.02 -10.89 1.15
C TRP A 799 -16.23 -10.37 1.92
N TRP A 800 -17.38 -11.02 1.75
CA TRP A 800 -18.62 -10.67 2.43
C TRP A 800 -19.43 -11.93 2.79
N PRO A 801 -19.11 -12.59 3.92
CA PRO A 801 -19.88 -13.71 4.43
C PRO A 801 -21.37 -13.35 4.61
N GLY A 802 -22.26 -14.18 4.07
CA GLY A 802 -23.71 -13.92 4.11
C GLY A 802 -24.21 -12.92 3.05
N ASN A 803 -23.42 -12.65 1.99
CA ASN A 803 -23.80 -11.68 0.94
C ASN A 803 -25.15 -11.98 0.27
N GLU A 804 -25.67 -13.22 0.32
CA GLU A 804 -26.95 -13.60 -0.29
C GLU A 804 -28.15 -12.77 0.19
N LYS A 805 -28.02 -12.11 1.34
CA LYS A 805 -29.03 -11.24 1.97
C LYS A 805 -28.98 -9.78 1.50
N LEU A 806 -28.06 -9.42 0.60
CA LEU A 806 -27.91 -8.07 0.06
C LEU A 806 -28.87 -7.75 -1.09
N ALA A 807 -29.47 -8.75 -1.72
CA ALA A 807 -30.42 -8.57 -2.83
C ALA A 807 -31.49 -7.52 -2.50
N ASN A 808 -31.69 -6.54 -3.38
CA ASN A 808 -32.67 -5.45 -3.23
C ASN A 808 -32.45 -4.49 -2.05
N LYS A 809 -31.34 -4.58 -1.29
CA LYS A 809 -31.08 -3.65 -0.18
C LYS A 809 -30.78 -2.24 -0.71
N ILE A 810 -31.28 -1.22 -0.01
CA ILE A 810 -31.04 0.19 -0.35
C ILE A 810 -29.62 0.57 0.10
N VAL A 811 -28.88 1.27 -0.76
CA VAL A 811 -27.50 1.69 -0.49
C VAL A 811 -27.22 3.17 -0.72
N ALA A 812 -28.14 3.90 -1.38
CA ALA A 812 -28.07 5.36 -1.48
C ALA A 812 -29.46 5.99 -1.39
N ILE A 813 -29.59 7.04 -0.57
CA ILE A 813 -30.80 7.87 -0.45
C ILE A 813 -30.47 9.36 -0.42
N SER A 814 -31.40 10.20 -0.86
CA SER A 814 -31.31 11.66 -0.75
C SER A 814 -32.62 12.26 -0.25
N GLY A 815 -32.53 13.36 0.50
CA GLY A 815 -33.69 14.05 1.05
C GLY A 815 -33.28 15.36 1.71
N ASN A 816 -34.12 15.85 2.62
CA ASN A 816 -33.83 17.06 3.40
C ASN A 816 -33.96 16.78 4.89
N TYR A 817 -33.12 17.43 5.69
CA TYR A 817 -33.22 17.50 7.15
C TYR A 817 -33.05 18.95 7.60
N LYS A 818 -34.07 19.49 8.30
CA LYS A 818 -34.16 20.91 8.70
C LYS A 818 -33.82 21.86 7.54
N GLU A 819 -34.57 21.75 6.44
CA GLU A 819 -34.44 22.58 5.22
C GLU A 819 -33.13 22.40 4.42
N HIS A 820 -32.12 21.70 4.95
CA HIS A 820 -30.87 21.42 4.25
C HIS A 820 -30.87 20.04 3.56
N PRO A 821 -30.26 19.92 2.36
CA PRO A 821 -30.03 18.63 1.71
C PRO A 821 -29.23 17.66 2.59
N LEU A 822 -29.66 16.40 2.61
CA LEU A 822 -28.96 15.29 3.23
C LEU A 822 -28.88 14.12 2.24
N PHE A 823 -27.66 13.75 1.87
CA PHE A 823 -27.35 12.55 1.09
C PHE A 823 -26.72 11.50 2.00
N VAL A 824 -27.19 10.26 1.91
CA VAL A 824 -26.67 9.13 2.69
C VAL A 824 -26.29 8.00 1.74
N TYR A 825 -25.02 7.60 1.76
CA TYR A 825 -24.45 6.53 0.94
C TYR A 825 -23.80 5.48 1.84
N ALA A 826 -24.29 4.24 1.77
CA ALA A 826 -23.85 3.15 2.64
C ALA A 826 -22.43 2.67 2.33
N GLY A 827 -21.99 2.79 1.08
CA GLY A 827 -20.69 2.32 0.60
C GLY A 827 -19.53 3.27 0.91
N ASN A 828 -18.34 2.90 0.44
CA ASN A 828 -17.09 3.56 0.81
C ASN A 828 -16.36 4.05 -0.48
N PRO A 829 -16.91 5.07 -1.16
CA PRO A 829 -16.56 5.41 -2.54
C PRO A 829 -15.15 5.99 -2.71
N THR A 830 -14.41 6.18 -1.62
CA THR A 830 -13.09 6.84 -1.57
C THR A 830 -12.01 5.97 -0.93
N ASN A 831 -12.29 4.69 -0.62
CA ASN A 831 -11.44 3.85 0.24
C ASN A 831 -9.97 3.81 -0.22
N ARG A 832 -9.05 4.25 0.66
CA ARG A 832 -7.60 4.33 0.44
C ARG A 832 -7.19 4.98 -0.89
N LEU A 833 -8.05 5.82 -1.46
CA LEU A 833 -7.87 6.51 -2.73
C LEU A 833 -7.73 5.62 -3.99
N HIS A 834 -8.03 4.32 -3.92
CA HIS A 834 -7.93 3.43 -5.09
C HIS A 834 -9.20 3.41 -5.96
N THR A 835 -10.35 3.75 -5.36
CA THR A 835 -11.73 3.66 -5.89
C THR A 835 -12.12 4.86 -6.77
N ILE A 836 -11.22 5.34 -7.62
CA ILE A 836 -11.33 6.63 -8.34
C ILE A 836 -12.67 6.79 -9.11
N HIS A 837 -13.21 5.72 -9.69
CA HIS A 837 -14.49 5.74 -10.40
C HIS A 837 -15.66 6.24 -9.54
N PHE A 838 -15.64 5.85 -8.26
CA PHE A 838 -16.72 6.06 -7.30
C PHE A 838 -16.72 7.43 -6.65
N TYR A 839 -15.62 8.19 -6.76
CA TYR A 839 -15.50 9.54 -6.18
C TYR A 839 -16.64 10.48 -6.59
N ARG A 840 -17.21 10.26 -7.78
CA ARG A 840 -18.32 11.07 -8.33
C ARG A 840 -19.56 11.03 -7.45
N TRP A 841 -19.80 9.97 -6.68
CA TRP A 841 -20.89 9.94 -5.68
C TRP A 841 -20.77 11.08 -4.67
N VAL A 842 -19.55 11.39 -4.22
CA VAL A 842 -19.32 12.48 -3.28
C VAL A 842 -19.31 13.83 -4.00
N SER A 843 -18.62 13.97 -5.14
CA SER A 843 -18.56 15.28 -5.81
C SER A 843 -19.91 15.75 -6.37
N ASN A 844 -20.76 14.84 -6.85
CA ASN A 844 -22.12 15.16 -7.27
C ASN A 844 -22.92 15.70 -6.08
N ALA A 845 -22.85 15.02 -4.93
CA ALA A 845 -23.52 15.47 -3.71
C ALA A 845 -22.97 16.79 -3.15
N VAL A 846 -21.67 17.09 -3.36
CA VAL A 846 -21.08 18.39 -2.99
C VAL A 846 -21.61 19.50 -3.91
N PHE A 847 -21.64 19.29 -5.23
CA PHE A 847 -22.19 20.28 -6.17
C PHE A 847 -23.71 20.47 -6.04
N GLY A 848 -24.43 19.46 -5.55
CA GLY A 848 -25.87 19.49 -5.33
C GLY A 848 -26.69 19.03 -6.54
N ASN A 849 -27.97 19.38 -6.56
CA ASN A 849 -28.97 18.82 -7.48
C ASN A 849 -29.70 19.85 -8.35
N GLN A 850 -29.23 21.11 -8.39
CA GLN A 850 -29.88 22.17 -9.16
C GLN A 850 -29.41 22.15 -10.62
N LEU A 851 -30.19 21.49 -11.48
CA LEU A 851 -29.98 21.43 -12.93
C LEU A 851 -30.24 22.78 -13.61
N ALA A 852 -29.58 23.02 -14.74
CA ALA A 852 -29.93 24.11 -15.65
C ALA A 852 -31.06 23.70 -16.62
N GLU A 853 -31.98 24.62 -16.86
CA GLU A 853 -32.95 24.54 -17.95
C GLU A 853 -32.25 24.83 -19.29
N LEU A 854 -32.55 24.02 -20.31
CA LEU A 854 -31.98 24.19 -21.65
C LEU A 854 -32.97 24.85 -22.60
N LYS A 855 -32.80 26.16 -22.81
CA LYS A 855 -33.65 26.95 -23.72
C LYS A 855 -33.08 26.95 -25.14
N ASP A 856 -33.97 26.95 -26.12
CA ASP A 856 -33.57 27.04 -27.52
C ASP A 856 -32.88 28.39 -27.78
N MET A 857 -31.83 28.38 -28.61
CA MET A 857 -31.17 29.62 -28.98
C MET A 857 -32.18 30.56 -29.68
N PRO A 858 -32.19 31.87 -29.37
CA PRO A 858 -32.97 32.82 -30.14
C PRO A 858 -32.52 32.76 -31.60
N VAL A 859 -33.48 32.59 -32.52
CA VAL A 859 -33.21 32.39 -33.95
C VAL A 859 -32.54 33.63 -34.53
N THR A 860 -31.22 33.65 -34.53
CA THR A 860 -30.42 34.66 -35.23
C THR A 860 -30.63 34.45 -36.72
N HIS A 861 -31.28 35.42 -37.36
CA HIS A 861 -31.42 35.45 -38.81
C HIS A 861 -30.03 35.35 -39.47
N LYS A 862 -29.98 34.59 -40.57
CA LYS A 862 -28.76 34.18 -41.29
C LYS A 862 -27.69 35.29 -41.35
N PRO A 863 -26.40 34.96 -41.12
CA PRO A 863 -25.31 35.84 -41.55
C PRO A 863 -25.48 36.14 -43.04
N SER A 864 -25.45 37.43 -43.39
CA SER A 864 -25.42 37.85 -44.78
C SER A 864 -24.07 37.44 -45.38
N VAL A 865 -24.12 36.59 -46.40
CA VAL A 865 -22.94 36.15 -47.15
C VAL A 865 -22.33 37.36 -47.86
N LYS A 866 -21.27 37.93 -47.28
CA LYS A 866 -20.30 38.74 -48.03
C LYS A 866 -19.13 37.83 -48.43
N ILE A 867 -19.18 37.38 -49.69
CA ILE A 867 -17.99 36.89 -50.37
C ILE A 867 -17.00 38.05 -50.44
N VAL A 868 -15.79 37.85 -49.93
CA VAL A 868 -14.63 38.69 -50.23
C VAL A 868 -13.64 37.79 -50.96
N GLU A 869 -13.31 38.14 -52.19
CA GLU A 869 -12.35 37.38 -53.00
C GLU A 869 -10.96 37.40 -52.33
N ILE A 870 -10.36 36.21 -52.18
CA ILE A 870 -8.95 36.08 -51.79
C ILE A 870 -8.12 36.19 -53.07
N LEU A 871 -7.60 37.39 -53.34
CA LEU A 871 -6.55 37.59 -54.34
C LEU A 871 -5.19 37.18 -53.75
N ASN A 872 -4.54 36.19 -54.37
CA ASN A 872 -3.23 35.69 -54.00
C ASN A 872 -2.15 36.79 -53.98
N GLN A 873 -1.43 36.95 -52.87
CA GLN A 873 -0.09 37.57 -52.85
C GLN A 873 0.91 36.74 -52.03
N LYS A 874 2.16 36.72 -52.50
CA LYS A 874 3.26 35.88 -51.99
C LYS A 874 3.81 36.38 -50.65
N PRO A 875 4.50 35.54 -49.86
CA PRO A 875 5.25 35.97 -48.69
C PRO A 875 6.49 36.79 -49.07
N GLN A 876 6.76 37.86 -48.33
CA GLN A 876 8.08 38.51 -48.25
C GLN A 876 8.56 38.56 -46.79
N PRO A 877 9.89 38.69 -46.55
CA PRO A 877 10.51 38.23 -45.30
C PRO A 877 10.52 39.30 -44.20
N LYS A 878 10.46 38.86 -42.94
CA LYS A 878 10.77 39.73 -41.79
C LYS A 878 12.30 39.89 -41.66
N GLN A 879 12.76 41.14 -41.71
CA GLN A 879 14.14 41.50 -41.36
C GLN A 879 14.36 41.51 -39.83
N ALA A 880 15.64 41.42 -39.43
CA ALA A 880 16.08 41.16 -38.06
C ALA A 880 16.37 42.44 -37.24
N GLY A 881 16.26 42.30 -35.91
CA GLY A 881 16.95 43.13 -34.92
C GLY A 881 18.05 42.31 -34.23
N LYS A 882 19.19 42.93 -33.91
CA LYS A 882 20.43 42.25 -33.46
C LYS A 882 20.62 42.23 -31.92
N PRO A 883 21.58 41.42 -31.39
CA PRO A 883 21.61 40.98 -29.98
C PRO A 883 22.68 41.68 -29.11
N ALA A 884 22.74 41.30 -27.83
CA ALA A 884 23.97 41.36 -27.01
C ALA A 884 24.13 40.11 -26.11
N ASP A 885 25.34 39.57 -26.14
CA ASP A 885 26.12 38.82 -25.16
C ASP A 885 25.79 37.38 -24.66
N LYS A 886 26.87 36.58 -24.73
CA LYS A 886 27.19 35.21 -24.25
C LYS A 886 28.31 35.36 -23.19
N PRO A 887 28.78 34.35 -22.41
CA PRO A 887 28.88 32.90 -22.71
C PRO A 887 28.41 32.00 -21.51
N THR A 888 28.56 30.66 -21.43
CA THR A 888 29.59 29.73 -21.95
C THR A 888 29.08 28.27 -21.97
N THR A 889 29.75 27.38 -22.71
CA THR A 889 29.53 25.92 -22.72
C THR A 889 30.87 25.19 -22.81
N PRO A 890 30.97 23.94 -22.32
CA PRO A 890 31.49 22.82 -23.12
C PRO A 890 30.47 21.65 -23.17
N LYS A 891 30.17 20.99 -24.30
CA LYS A 891 30.97 20.00 -25.07
C LYS A 891 31.44 18.82 -24.20
N ALA A 892 31.29 17.53 -24.56
CA ALA A 892 30.65 16.83 -25.69
C ALA A 892 30.32 15.37 -25.21
N LYS A 893 30.04 14.30 -25.96
CA LYS A 893 30.11 13.94 -27.40
C LYS A 893 29.26 12.67 -27.63
N GLU A 894 28.62 12.49 -28.79
CA GLU A 894 28.08 11.18 -29.23
C GLU A 894 28.44 10.92 -30.70
N GLU A 895 28.91 9.71 -31.00
CA GLU A 895 29.25 9.23 -32.34
C GLU A 895 28.33 8.08 -32.74
N GLN A 896 27.87 8.10 -33.99
CA GLN A 896 27.07 7.03 -34.57
C GLN A 896 27.95 5.82 -34.95
N LEU A 897 27.39 4.62 -34.81
CA LEU A 897 27.83 3.43 -35.54
C LEU A 897 26.65 2.49 -35.79
N GLU A 898 26.13 2.53 -37.03
CA GLU A 898 25.19 1.53 -37.56
C GLU A 898 25.95 0.41 -38.31
N SER A 899 25.19 -0.60 -38.78
CA SER A 899 25.61 -1.73 -39.63
C SER A 899 26.25 -2.91 -38.87
N LEU A 900 25.96 -4.19 -39.14
CA LEU A 900 25.07 -4.86 -40.11
C LEU A 900 24.52 -6.17 -39.51
N ALA A 901 23.32 -6.59 -39.93
CA ALA A 901 22.90 -7.99 -39.84
C ALA A 901 21.98 -8.36 -41.03
N GLN A 902 22.38 -9.36 -41.82
CA GLN A 902 21.52 -10.02 -42.80
C GLN A 902 21.64 -11.55 -42.63
N LYS A 903 20.48 -12.22 -42.68
CA LYS A 903 20.19 -13.57 -43.21
C LYS A 903 21.26 -14.67 -42.99
N THR A 904 20.89 -15.83 -42.47
CA THR A 904 20.14 -16.83 -43.27
C THR A 904 19.38 -17.86 -42.42
N SER A 905 18.51 -18.62 -43.09
CA SER A 905 17.67 -19.69 -42.55
C SER A 905 17.80 -20.96 -43.36
N GLU A 906 17.90 -22.12 -42.70
CA GLU A 906 17.65 -23.50 -43.17
C GLU A 906 18.03 -24.42 -41.99
N ALA A 907 17.60 -25.66 -41.79
CA ALA A 907 16.44 -26.46 -42.13
C ALA A 907 16.61 -27.81 -41.37
N GLN A 908 15.50 -28.36 -40.85
CA GLN A 908 15.20 -29.72 -40.34
C GLN A 908 15.88 -30.95 -41.04
N PRO A 909 15.69 -32.24 -40.63
CA PRO A 909 14.95 -32.84 -39.47
C PRO A 909 15.55 -34.16 -38.84
N THR A 910 14.78 -34.84 -37.96
CA THR A 910 14.83 -36.29 -37.53
C THR A 910 15.95 -36.72 -36.54
N ALA A 911 15.84 -37.77 -35.70
CA ALA A 911 14.81 -38.81 -35.42
C ALA A 911 14.86 -39.19 -33.89
N ALA A 912 13.75 -39.45 -33.18
CA ALA A 912 13.07 -40.75 -32.94
C ALA A 912 13.72 -41.72 -31.91
N ALA A 913 12.84 -42.47 -31.19
CA ALA A 913 13.09 -43.59 -30.24
C ALA A 913 13.62 -43.23 -28.82
N GLN A 914 13.31 -43.97 -27.73
CA GLN A 914 12.20 -44.89 -27.40
C GLN A 914 12.11 -45.09 -25.86
N LYS A 915 10.97 -45.60 -25.39
CA LYS A 915 10.61 -45.97 -24.00
C LYS A 915 11.70 -46.68 -23.16
N ALA A 916 11.70 -46.40 -21.86
CA ALA A 916 11.83 -47.42 -20.82
C ALA A 916 11.03 -47.03 -19.56
N THR A 917 10.09 -47.88 -19.16
CA THR A 917 9.40 -47.84 -17.85
C THR A 917 10.21 -48.62 -16.82
N ASN A 918 10.23 -48.17 -15.56
CA ASN A 918 10.19 -49.12 -14.44
C ASN A 918 9.63 -48.48 -13.15
N THR A 919 8.76 -49.24 -12.50
CA THR A 919 8.16 -48.98 -11.19
C THR A 919 9.09 -49.34 -10.05
N GLN A 920 8.99 -48.62 -8.92
CA GLN A 920 8.87 -49.24 -7.60
C GLN A 920 8.29 -48.27 -6.57
N GLN A 921 7.28 -48.73 -5.83
CA GLN A 921 6.79 -48.06 -4.63
C GLN A 921 7.74 -48.34 -3.47
N ALA A 922 7.96 -47.35 -2.61
CA ALA A 922 8.39 -47.56 -1.23
C ALA A 922 7.36 -46.87 -0.33
N GLN A 923 6.92 -47.58 0.70
CA GLN A 923 5.90 -47.16 1.67
C GLN A 923 6.57 -46.99 3.05
N LEU A 924 5.83 -46.39 3.99
CA LEU A 924 6.11 -46.21 5.44
C LEU A 924 6.75 -44.85 5.85
N PRO A 925 6.54 -44.39 7.10
CA PRO A 925 5.62 -44.88 8.14
C PRO A 925 4.54 -43.86 8.57
N GLN A 926 3.44 -44.37 9.14
CA GLN A 926 2.56 -43.58 10.01
C GLN A 926 3.12 -43.59 11.44
N THR A 927 3.15 -42.42 12.11
CA THR A 927 3.25 -42.32 13.57
C THR A 927 2.30 -41.21 14.04
N GLY A 928 1.34 -41.56 14.90
CA GLY A 928 0.44 -40.59 15.56
C GLY A 928 1.15 -39.81 16.68
N SER A 929 0.47 -38.85 17.31
CA SER A 929 -0.53 -39.20 18.33
C SER A 929 -1.83 -38.40 18.24
N LYS A 930 -2.96 -39.11 18.37
CA LYS A 930 -4.22 -38.52 18.83
C LYS A 930 -4.19 -38.47 20.35
N GLU A 931 -4.10 -37.27 20.94
CA GLU A 931 -4.66 -36.97 22.28
C GLU A 931 -4.52 -35.46 22.56
N ASN A 932 -5.66 -34.74 22.51
CA ASN A 932 -5.99 -33.45 23.18
C ASN A 932 -7.14 -32.70 22.46
N SER A 933 -8.19 -33.42 22.05
CA SER A 933 -9.40 -32.84 21.46
C SER A 933 -10.35 -32.20 22.50
N ALA A 934 -9.81 -31.49 23.49
CA ALA A 934 -10.56 -30.96 24.64
C ALA A 934 -10.12 -29.56 25.11
N LEU A 935 -9.17 -28.90 24.43
CA LEU A 935 -8.71 -27.53 24.75
C LEU A 935 -9.08 -26.47 23.69
N PHE A 936 -9.67 -26.88 22.57
CA PHE A 936 -9.98 -26.02 21.41
C PHE A 936 -11.32 -25.24 21.53
N THR A 937 -11.61 -24.69 22.72
CA THR A 937 -12.83 -23.87 22.94
C THR A 937 -12.54 -22.55 23.69
N VAL A 938 -11.27 -22.17 23.84
CA VAL A 938 -10.88 -20.93 24.56
C VAL A 938 -10.09 -19.93 23.69
N ALA A 939 -9.51 -20.37 22.56
CA ALA A 939 -8.74 -19.48 21.67
C ALA A 939 -9.59 -18.45 20.90
N THR A 940 -10.87 -18.74 20.63
CA THR A 940 -11.75 -17.91 19.77
C THR A 940 -12.28 -16.63 20.42
N ILE A 941 -11.85 -16.29 21.65
CA ILE A 941 -12.38 -15.15 22.42
C ILE A 941 -11.41 -13.96 22.48
N LEU A 942 -10.11 -14.17 22.27
CA LEU A 942 -9.09 -13.13 22.48
C LEU A 942 -8.97 -12.06 21.37
N LEU A 943 -9.59 -12.28 20.20
CA LEU A 943 -9.71 -11.27 19.13
C LEU A 943 -11.01 -10.44 19.20
N ALA A 944 -11.90 -10.71 20.17
CA ALA A 944 -13.23 -10.08 20.23
C ALA A 944 -13.51 -9.25 21.50
N THR A 945 -12.58 -9.17 22.46
CA THR A 945 -12.83 -8.54 23.77
C THR A 945 -12.06 -7.23 24.01
N SER A 946 -12.37 -6.20 23.23
CA SER A 946 -12.11 -4.80 23.58
C SER A 946 -13.34 -3.89 23.30
N GLY A 947 -14.55 -4.48 23.32
CA GLY A 947 -15.81 -3.81 23.05
C GLY A 947 -16.92 -4.14 24.05
N GLY A 948 -17.00 -3.40 25.16
CA GLY A 948 -18.20 -3.25 25.96
C GLY A 948 -18.34 -4.15 27.20
N LEU A 949 -18.15 -3.55 28.38
CA LEU A 949 -18.60 -4.11 29.66
C LEU A 949 -18.99 -3.00 30.65
N ILE A 950 -20.21 -2.45 30.48
CA ILE A 950 -21.03 -1.98 31.61
C ILE A 950 -22.44 -2.53 31.38
N LEU A 951 -22.97 -3.22 32.40
CA LEU A 951 -24.19 -4.01 32.36
C LEU A 951 -25.22 -3.45 33.36
N LEU A 952 -26.47 -3.93 33.25
CA LEU A 952 -27.66 -3.67 34.09
C LEU A 952 -28.55 -2.51 33.58
N LYS A 953 -29.88 -2.66 33.48
CA LYS A 953 -30.77 -3.73 33.99
C LYS A 953 -32.06 -3.85 33.16
N LYS A 954 -32.57 -5.07 32.96
CA LYS A 954 -33.92 -5.32 32.44
C LYS A 954 -35.00 -4.76 33.38
N LYS A 955 -36.14 -4.36 32.81
CA LYS A 955 -37.47 -4.57 33.39
C LYS A 955 -38.45 -4.99 32.31
N GLU A 956 -39.39 -5.85 32.68
CA GLU A 956 -40.35 -6.50 31.79
C GLU A 956 -41.64 -5.67 31.65
N ALA A 957 -42.16 -5.62 30.42
CA ALA A 957 -43.58 -5.57 30.07
C ALA A 957 -43.70 -5.84 28.55
#